data_AF-A0A1N6GRW0-F1
#
_entry.id   AF-A0A1N6GRW0-F1
#
_cell.length_a   1.000
_cell.length_b   1.000
_cell.length_c   1.000
_cell.angle_alpha   90.00
_cell.angle_beta   90.00
_cell.angle_gamma   90.00
#
_symmetry.space_group_name_H-M   'P 1'
#
loop_
_entity.id
_entity.type
_entity.pdbx_description
1 polymer ?
#
loop_
_entity_poly.entity_id
_entity_poly.type
_entity_poly.pdbx_seq_one_letter_code
_entity_poly.pdbx_strand_id
1 'polypeptide(L)'
;MKKLNILIGLILYCHFYCQVVLPSGVSDKENYTYSRQYLDETTTSSTSVKQTQGITYFDGLGRPKQTISIKGNPQGNDVATHIEYDGFGRQVRDYLPVPQTFSANGSIFTAPLDNASNPAVYGSEKIYSEKVLENSPLDRIEQQIQPGNDWQSHPVNYAYQTNSSVDVLKFSTTTSTSGGAFYTSALSVNGFYAASTLYRNKVSDEDGNTTYEFKNGEGQVLMVRKVIGGLSVAEPADMGALAAPQPAGQNVDTYYVYNEYNQLAFVISPLASADFRANSVQTIINPGDGNNAIVTNLCYQYNYDGQNRLVEKKLPGKGWEYMVYDKADRLIMTQDSEMRKPENGAKWLITKYDKFGRVICTGFHPYGNRAQAQDLIKDMVITEERNDTGYTKNGLQIYYSRNYFYDMESYLSVNYYDTYPSGTPYPINNKIQNEQILLAAYDGLGRSTKSLPLATMVKNINDDKWTKNYSYYDDRGRVIGTTSINHLNGKTRVEMKLDFAGVVTHSETWHNKKTGEQPIHIIEDFVYDHQNRLKKHYHEVEGKSPKELLADNTYDALGRLDTKKVGARSDANFTEVLPPLQTIKYSYNIRGWMTGINLTNDGKLDTGKLFSYKLKYNDPANTTIKKYNGNISEVDWTYGANNYQRYEYTYDDLNRLRKGNYKTFNETTTTDSKFFNEELTYDINGNIKSLKRNARPKTGTAFNPVDNLKYYYENNELSNRLQKITDNEGGVANSSGYPGGGGINTYDSNGNMLTMPDRGITQNITYNYLNLPQVIVKNNQPVTYTYRADGVKVHKNFEVNGFNIETWYLDGFVYTTPYSPDIIMALQETPAAEEMSVAGQREAFELADKVIVDPGGPVEMVETKPNFFATAEGFYDFDNFRYIYQYKDHLGNTRQNFGRDANNDLFMEDRNDYYPFGLNFINPVGSVSSVFNPSATYRNYKYNGKELQETGMYDYGARMYMADIGRWGVVDPLAETSRRWSTYTYAYNNPIMFIDPDGMQNEGWIPQLIDGKQTVTYDPNVNTTQEAIASGKYEHLNGGVSVTGEINNVNPLTGESSLAYSLNADGSVTDANGGSVAGDFTTPGGIAVSGTTGGGWFSSIKDFFTSKSDNFPQLDGGSFQPGNNQFFRRGKDTSSSTGGYFAGMLNSLAFGKLDLNMSFADKLLGAEVNAAGFASLFGGSSTTKALDSLVPITFPIGSKLENGYFRSQDTTMMMKIPTNIDAGYSSHFYNNNNPFARTKIDSIKNSWKK
;
A
#
# COMPACT_ATOMS: atom_id res chain seq x y z
N MET A 1 -49.26 -9.75 11.48
CA MET A 1 -49.09 -8.91 12.70
C MET A 1 -49.14 -9.76 13.97
N LYS A 2 -48.00 -9.90 14.66
CA LYS A 2 -47.91 -9.96 16.13
C LYS A 2 -46.63 -9.22 16.51
N LYS A 3 -46.75 -7.96 16.94
CA LYS A 3 -45.61 -7.17 17.42
C LYS A 3 -45.34 -7.58 18.87
N LEU A 4 -44.16 -8.09 19.17
CA LEU A 4 -43.72 -8.32 20.54
C LEU A 4 -42.83 -7.16 20.97
N ASN A 5 -43.43 -6.17 21.63
CA ASN A 5 -42.69 -5.12 22.33
C ASN A 5 -42.33 -5.67 23.72
N ILE A 6 -41.07 -6.00 23.96
CA ILE A 6 -40.59 -6.29 25.32
C ILE A 6 -40.19 -4.96 25.96
N LEU A 7 -40.77 -4.66 27.11
CA LEU A 7 -40.71 -3.36 27.78
C LEU A 7 -40.29 -3.57 29.23
N ILE A 8 -38.99 -3.43 29.52
CA ILE A 8 -38.41 -3.50 30.87
C ILE A 8 -37.42 -2.34 31.03
N GLY A 9 -37.54 -1.56 32.10
CA GLY A 9 -36.67 -0.42 32.40
C GLY A 9 -37.33 0.94 32.19
N LEU A 10 -38.09 1.42 33.19
CA LEU A 10 -38.71 2.74 33.17
C LEU A 10 -37.80 3.76 33.87
N ILE A 11 -37.27 4.76 33.15
CA ILE A 11 -36.98 6.14 33.62
C ILE A 11 -36.50 7.01 32.43
N LEU A 12 -36.98 8.25 32.35
CA LEU A 12 -36.66 9.30 31.36
C LEU A 12 -37.03 9.02 29.89
N TYR A 13 -38.30 9.31 29.56
CA TYR A 13 -38.82 9.35 28.19
C TYR A 13 -38.28 10.53 27.37
N CYS A 14 -37.37 10.24 26.43
CA CYS A 14 -37.28 10.96 25.15
C CYS A 14 -37.82 10.03 24.05
N HIS A 15 -39.02 10.31 23.54
CA HIS A 15 -39.66 9.49 22.51
C HIS A 15 -39.00 9.68 21.12
N PHE A 16 -37.94 8.94 20.84
CA PHE A 16 -37.52 8.66 19.45
C PHE A 16 -38.20 7.38 18.95
N TYR A 17 -39.45 7.50 18.49
CA TYR A 17 -40.08 6.48 17.65
C TYR A 17 -39.41 6.49 16.25
N CYS A 18 -38.22 5.94 16.13
CA CYS A 18 -37.67 5.60 14.83
C CYS A 18 -38.36 4.33 14.31
N GLN A 19 -39.55 4.47 13.71
CA GLN A 19 -40.12 3.39 12.91
C GLN A 19 -39.20 3.17 11.71
N VAL A 20 -38.49 2.05 11.69
CA VAL A 20 -37.76 1.59 10.50
C VAL A 20 -38.81 1.28 9.43
N VAL A 21 -39.05 2.24 8.54
CA VAL A 21 -39.87 2.06 7.34
C VAL A 21 -39.14 1.07 6.44
N LEU A 22 -39.50 -0.20 6.57
CA LEU A 22 -39.02 -1.28 5.71
C LEU A 22 -39.37 -0.99 4.24
N PRO A 23 -38.53 -1.43 3.28
CA PRO A 23 -38.88 -1.39 1.88
C PRO A 23 -40.23 -2.07 1.59
N SER A 24 -41.02 -1.49 0.68
CA SER A 24 -42.30 -2.04 0.23
C SER A 24 -42.07 -3.27 -0.68
N GLY A 25 -41.84 -4.42 -0.06
CA GLY A 25 -41.51 -5.68 -0.74
C GLY A 25 -41.01 -6.78 0.20
N VAL A 26 -40.42 -6.41 1.36
CA VAL A 26 -39.91 -7.39 2.33
C VAL A 26 -40.98 -8.40 2.74
N SER A 27 -40.64 -9.70 2.67
CA SER A 27 -41.59 -10.80 2.88
C SER A 27 -42.18 -10.79 4.30
N ASP A 28 -43.49 -10.99 4.42
CA ASP A 28 -44.22 -11.12 5.69
C ASP A 28 -44.24 -12.56 6.24
N LYS A 29 -43.65 -13.51 5.50
CA LYS A 29 -43.63 -14.97 5.79
C LYS A 29 -42.26 -15.52 6.14
N GLU A 30 -41.21 -14.72 6.00
CA GLU A 30 -39.82 -15.16 6.10
C GLU A 30 -39.11 -14.45 7.23
N ASN A 31 -38.17 -15.14 7.89
CA ASN A 31 -37.25 -14.50 8.83
C ASN A 31 -36.15 -13.77 8.05
N TYR A 32 -35.80 -12.55 8.47
CA TYR A 32 -34.75 -11.76 7.82
C TYR A 32 -34.02 -10.83 8.80
N THR A 33 -32.79 -10.47 8.45
CA THR A 33 -32.07 -9.31 8.99
C THR A 33 -32.03 -8.25 7.89
N TYR A 34 -32.38 -7.01 8.23
CA TYR A 34 -32.39 -5.88 7.30
C TYR A 34 -31.41 -4.82 7.77
N SER A 35 -30.66 -4.26 6.83
CA SER A 35 -29.72 -3.18 7.09
C SER A 35 -29.91 -2.01 6.12
N ARG A 36 -29.62 -0.81 6.61
CA ARG A 36 -29.67 0.43 5.84
C ARG A 36 -28.61 1.38 6.36
N GLN A 37 -27.88 1.99 5.44
CA GLN A 37 -26.97 3.10 5.73
C GLN A 37 -27.28 4.23 4.74
N TYR A 38 -27.54 5.42 5.28
CA TYR A 38 -27.72 6.62 4.46
C TYR A 38 -26.36 7.15 4.01
N LEU A 39 -26.28 7.55 2.74
CA LEU A 39 -25.11 8.18 2.14
C LEU A 39 -25.28 9.70 1.99
N ASP A 40 -26.52 10.18 2.03
CA ASP A 40 -26.88 11.60 2.15
C ASP A 40 -27.50 11.87 3.53
N GLU A 41 -27.41 13.12 4.01
CA GLU A 41 -27.96 13.51 5.31
C GLU A 41 -29.49 13.38 5.34
N THR A 42 -30.03 12.80 6.42
CA THR A 42 -31.47 12.81 6.69
C THR A 42 -31.79 12.80 8.18
N THR A 43 -32.83 13.54 8.57
CA THR A 43 -33.37 13.59 9.94
C THR A 43 -34.55 12.65 10.15
N THR A 44 -35.06 12.04 9.08
CA THR A 44 -36.20 11.10 9.11
C THR A 44 -35.95 9.91 8.17
N SER A 45 -36.64 8.79 8.39
CA SER A 45 -36.49 7.63 7.51
C SER A 45 -37.10 7.89 6.14
N SER A 46 -36.30 7.81 5.07
CA SER A 46 -36.73 8.11 3.70
C SER A 46 -36.19 7.10 2.70
N THR A 47 -37.02 6.72 1.73
CA THR A 47 -36.64 5.83 0.62
C THR A 47 -36.10 6.57 -0.60
N SER A 48 -36.15 7.91 -0.63
CA SER A 48 -35.66 8.74 -1.74
C SER A 48 -34.25 9.29 -1.54
N VAL A 49 -33.73 9.20 -0.31
CA VAL A 49 -32.37 9.63 0.07
C VAL A 49 -31.37 8.57 -0.41
N LYS A 50 -30.19 8.99 -0.89
CA LYS A 50 -29.10 8.10 -1.32
C LYS A 50 -28.68 7.19 -0.15
N GLN A 51 -28.60 5.89 -0.39
CA GLN A 51 -28.43 4.89 0.65
C GLN A 51 -27.93 3.55 0.10
N THR A 52 -27.24 2.78 0.95
CA THR A 52 -26.99 1.35 0.74
C THR A 52 -27.96 0.54 1.61
N GLN A 53 -28.38 -0.62 1.11
CA GLN A 53 -29.42 -1.43 1.73
C GLN A 53 -29.12 -2.92 1.52
N GLY A 54 -29.16 -3.69 2.61
CA GLY A 54 -28.97 -5.14 2.58
C GLY A 54 -30.14 -5.87 3.24
N ILE A 55 -30.45 -7.07 2.75
CA ILE A 55 -31.35 -7.99 3.44
C ILE A 55 -30.84 -9.42 3.31
N THR A 56 -30.77 -10.13 4.43
CA THR A 56 -30.46 -11.57 4.48
C THR A 56 -31.70 -12.31 4.96
N TYR A 57 -32.17 -13.26 4.17
CA TYR A 57 -33.28 -14.15 4.49
C TYR A 57 -32.79 -15.45 5.08
N PHE A 58 -33.53 -16.00 6.04
CA PHE A 58 -33.19 -17.23 6.75
C PHE A 58 -34.22 -18.34 6.52
N ASP A 59 -33.81 -19.58 6.72
CA ASP A 59 -34.70 -20.74 6.75
C ASP A 59 -35.36 -20.95 8.13
N GLY A 60 -36.14 -22.03 8.25
CA GLY A 60 -36.81 -22.39 9.50
C GLY A 60 -35.88 -22.84 10.64
N LEU A 61 -34.58 -23.01 10.38
CA LEU A 61 -33.54 -23.33 11.35
C LEU A 61 -32.65 -22.11 11.67
N GLY A 62 -32.97 -20.94 11.12
CA GLY A 62 -32.20 -19.72 11.33
C GLY A 62 -30.91 -19.63 10.52
N ARG A 63 -30.78 -20.40 9.43
CA ARG A 63 -29.60 -20.37 8.53
C ARG A 63 -29.85 -19.47 7.31
N PRO A 64 -28.89 -18.63 6.88
CA PRO A 64 -29.03 -17.80 5.68
C PRO A 64 -29.34 -18.61 4.41
N LYS A 65 -30.37 -18.22 3.64
CA LYS A 65 -30.74 -18.89 2.37
C LYS A 65 -30.68 -17.98 1.13
N GLN A 66 -30.68 -16.67 1.35
CA GLN A 66 -30.52 -15.66 0.30
C GLN A 66 -30.07 -14.34 0.91
N THR A 67 -29.07 -13.70 0.30
CA THR A 67 -28.64 -12.34 0.63
C THR A 67 -28.93 -11.43 -0.57
N ILE A 68 -29.45 -10.24 -0.34
CA ILE A 68 -29.78 -9.27 -1.40
C ILE A 68 -29.16 -7.91 -1.06
N SER A 69 -28.34 -7.38 -1.97
CA SER A 69 -27.98 -5.96 -2.01
C SER A 69 -29.04 -5.21 -2.82
N ILE A 70 -29.84 -4.41 -2.14
CA ILE A 70 -31.01 -3.75 -2.73
C ILE A 70 -30.55 -2.52 -3.52
N LYS A 71 -30.86 -2.48 -4.82
CA LYS A 71 -30.40 -1.47 -5.79
C LYS A 71 -28.88 -1.32 -5.90
N GLY A 72 -28.14 -2.35 -5.49
CA GLY A 72 -26.67 -2.32 -5.40
C GLY A 72 -25.94 -2.20 -6.74
N ASN A 73 -26.56 -2.62 -7.86
CA ASN A 73 -25.89 -2.53 -9.17
C ASN A 73 -25.94 -1.11 -9.76
N PRO A 74 -25.11 -0.77 -10.77
CA PRO A 74 -25.08 0.57 -11.38
C PRO A 74 -26.37 1.00 -12.06
N GLN A 75 -27.25 0.06 -12.40
CA GLN A 75 -28.55 0.31 -13.04
C GLN A 75 -29.68 0.52 -12.02
N GLY A 76 -29.41 0.37 -10.71
CA GLY A 76 -30.41 0.51 -9.65
C GLY A 76 -31.29 -0.72 -9.44
N ASN A 77 -30.85 -1.89 -9.91
CA ASN A 77 -31.46 -3.20 -9.63
C ASN A 77 -30.78 -3.91 -8.47
N ASP A 78 -31.44 -4.92 -7.93
CA ASP A 78 -30.93 -5.72 -6.81
C ASP A 78 -29.84 -6.69 -7.28
N VAL A 79 -28.94 -7.10 -6.38
CA VAL A 79 -27.98 -8.19 -6.59
C VAL A 79 -28.25 -9.25 -5.53
N ALA A 80 -28.54 -10.48 -5.96
CA ALA A 80 -28.93 -11.57 -5.07
C ALA A 80 -27.87 -12.69 -5.05
N THR A 81 -27.45 -13.11 -3.86
CA THR A 81 -26.60 -14.28 -3.63
C THR A 81 -27.46 -15.40 -3.07
N HIS A 82 -27.46 -16.55 -3.75
CA HIS A 82 -28.13 -17.75 -3.27
C HIS A 82 -27.25 -18.50 -2.27
N ILE A 83 -27.86 -19.12 -1.26
CA ILE A 83 -27.17 -19.98 -0.29
C ILE A 83 -27.98 -21.27 -0.18
N GLU A 84 -27.32 -22.41 -0.38
CA GLU A 84 -27.91 -23.74 -0.20
C GLU A 84 -27.07 -24.59 0.76
N TYR A 85 -27.73 -25.55 1.41
CA TYR A 85 -27.14 -26.49 2.35
C TYR A 85 -27.40 -27.92 1.88
N ASP A 86 -26.47 -28.82 2.15
CA ASP A 86 -26.67 -30.24 1.91
C ASP A 86 -27.66 -30.88 2.93
N GLY A 87 -27.90 -32.18 2.80
CA GLY A 87 -28.79 -32.94 3.68
C GLY A 87 -28.32 -33.03 5.15
N PHE A 88 -27.07 -32.66 5.45
CA PHE A 88 -26.52 -32.56 6.81
C PHE A 88 -26.51 -31.12 7.34
N GLY A 89 -26.89 -30.15 6.49
CA GLY A 89 -26.95 -28.74 6.84
C GLY A 89 -25.64 -27.98 6.66
N ARG A 90 -24.68 -28.52 5.90
CA ARG A 90 -23.37 -27.93 5.61
C ARG A 90 -23.43 -27.13 4.31
N GLN A 91 -22.76 -25.97 4.27
CA GLN A 91 -22.66 -25.14 3.07
C GLN A 91 -21.50 -25.64 2.20
N VAL A 92 -21.80 -26.62 1.35
CA VAL A 92 -20.83 -27.24 0.43
C VAL A 92 -20.62 -26.46 -0.87
N ARG A 93 -21.42 -25.41 -1.11
CA ARG A 93 -21.32 -24.56 -2.31
C ARG A 93 -21.46 -23.09 -1.97
N ASP A 94 -20.59 -22.27 -2.55
CA ASP A 94 -20.61 -20.82 -2.41
C ASP A 94 -20.89 -20.19 -3.78
N TYR A 95 -22.09 -19.63 -3.95
CA TYR A 95 -22.55 -19.05 -5.22
C TYR A 95 -22.05 -17.62 -5.40
N LEU A 96 -21.71 -17.28 -6.64
CA LEU A 96 -21.41 -15.90 -7.04
C LEU A 96 -22.68 -15.02 -7.00
N PRO A 97 -22.57 -13.73 -6.65
CA PRO A 97 -23.72 -12.81 -6.64
C PRO A 97 -24.32 -12.61 -8.03
N VAL A 98 -25.64 -12.79 -8.19
CA VAL A 98 -26.35 -12.64 -9.46
C VAL A 98 -27.08 -11.30 -9.49
N PRO A 99 -26.69 -10.35 -10.37
CA PRO A 99 -27.45 -9.13 -10.62
C PRO A 99 -28.83 -9.46 -11.17
N GLN A 100 -29.86 -8.78 -10.70
CA GLN A 100 -31.24 -9.00 -11.10
C GLN A 100 -31.66 -8.01 -12.19
N THR A 101 -32.68 -8.37 -12.97
CA THR A 101 -33.18 -7.53 -14.09
C THR A 101 -34.08 -6.38 -13.64
N PHE A 102 -34.49 -6.37 -12.37
CA PHE A 102 -35.25 -5.31 -11.70
C PHE A 102 -34.86 -5.23 -10.21
N SER A 103 -35.24 -4.15 -9.53
CA SER A 103 -35.24 -4.12 -8.06
C SER A 103 -36.57 -4.65 -7.52
N ALA A 104 -36.53 -5.70 -6.70
CA ALA A 104 -37.67 -6.18 -5.95
C ALA A 104 -37.85 -5.42 -4.62
N ASN A 105 -37.07 -4.35 -4.39
CA ASN A 105 -37.01 -3.56 -3.17
C ASN A 105 -36.91 -4.46 -1.92
N GLY A 106 -36.02 -5.46 -1.97
CA GLY A 106 -35.77 -6.37 -0.85
C GLY A 106 -36.78 -7.52 -0.70
N SER A 107 -37.74 -7.71 -1.61
CA SER A 107 -38.51 -8.96 -1.67
C SER A 107 -37.58 -10.15 -1.93
N ILE A 108 -37.85 -11.31 -1.34
CA ILE A 108 -37.09 -12.54 -1.65
C ILE A 108 -37.33 -12.97 -3.11
N PHE A 109 -36.26 -13.27 -3.84
CA PHE A 109 -36.35 -13.83 -5.19
C PHE A 109 -36.61 -15.33 -5.11
N THR A 110 -37.68 -15.82 -5.75
CA THR A 110 -37.99 -17.26 -5.82
C THR A 110 -37.06 -18.04 -6.74
N ALA A 111 -36.46 -17.36 -7.72
CA ALA A 111 -35.53 -17.92 -8.69
C ALA A 111 -34.32 -16.97 -8.87
N PRO A 112 -33.47 -16.82 -7.82
CA PRO A 112 -32.39 -15.82 -7.82
C PRO A 112 -31.32 -16.07 -8.88
N LEU A 113 -31.24 -17.29 -9.42
CA LEU A 113 -30.22 -17.72 -10.38
C LEU A 113 -30.62 -17.50 -11.85
N ASP A 114 -31.87 -17.13 -12.16
CA ASP A 114 -32.39 -17.09 -13.54
C ASP A 114 -31.61 -16.16 -14.47
N ASN A 115 -31.07 -15.04 -13.96
CA ASN A 115 -30.26 -14.11 -14.76
C ASN A 115 -28.76 -14.50 -14.84
N ALA A 116 -28.33 -15.58 -14.17
CA ALA A 116 -26.94 -16.05 -14.27
C ALA A 116 -26.56 -16.47 -15.69
N SER A 117 -27.50 -17.10 -16.42
CA SER A 117 -27.30 -17.56 -17.80
C SER A 117 -27.17 -16.43 -18.83
N ASN A 118 -27.30 -15.17 -18.42
CA ASN A 118 -27.10 -14.01 -19.27
C ASN A 118 -25.61 -13.87 -19.65
N PRO A 119 -25.24 -13.83 -20.95
CA PRO A 119 -23.85 -13.67 -21.38
C PRO A 119 -23.17 -12.38 -20.89
N ALA A 120 -23.93 -11.35 -20.51
CA ALA A 120 -23.40 -10.12 -19.91
C ALA A 120 -23.14 -10.24 -18.39
N VAL A 121 -23.43 -11.40 -17.78
CA VAL A 121 -23.21 -11.70 -16.36
C VAL A 121 -22.25 -12.87 -16.21
N TYR A 122 -22.71 -14.11 -16.44
CA TYR A 122 -21.89 -15.34 -16.36
C TYR A 122 -22.08 -16.29 -17.56
N GLY A 123 -23.14 -16.15 -18.35
CA GLY A 123 -23.39 -17.03 -19.50
C GLY A 123 -23.55 -18.50 -19.09
N SER A 124 -22.94 -19.42 -19.84
CA SER A 124 -23.03 -20.87 -19.58
C SER A 124 -22.05 -21.39 -18.53
N GLU A 125 -21.43 -20.53 -17.72
CA GLU A 125 -20.43 -20.91 -16.73
C GLU A 125 -21.03 -21.46 -15.43
N LYS A 126 -20.27 -22.31 -14.72
CA LYS A 126 -20.62 -22.77 -13.38
C LYS A 126 -20.33 -21.68 -12.32
N ILE A 127 -21.39 -21.07 -11.80
CA ILE A 127 -21.34 -19.87 -10.93
C ILE A 127 -21.13 -20.13 -9.44
N TYR A 128 -20.50 -21.23 -9.04
CA TYR A 128 -20.25 -21.55 -7.63
C TYR A 128 -18.94 -22.33 -7.45
N SER A 129 -18.28 -22.10 -6.30
CA SER A 129 -17.25 -23.03 -5.80
C SER A 129 -17.92 -24.20 -5.09
N GLU A 130 -17.26 -25.36 -5.06
CA GLU A 130 -17.81 -26.58 -4.47
C GLU A 130 -16.75 -27.28 -3.60
N LYS A 131 -17.12 -27.57 -2.35
CA LYS A 131 -16.31 -28.24 -1.35
C LYS A 131 -16.71 -29.71 -1.29
N VAL A 132 -15.80 -30.60 -1.66
CA VAL A 132 -15.93 -32.05 -1.40
C VAL A 132 -15.35 -32.31 -0.02
N LEU A 133 -16.18 -32.84 0.88
CA LEU A 133 -15.81 -33.14 2.27
C LEU A 133 -15.57 -34.65 2.44
N GLU A 134 -14.64 -35.02 3.30
CA GLU A 134 -14.46 -36.43 3.70
C GLU A 134 -15.73 -36.98 4.37
N ASN A 135 -15.97 -38.28 4.22
CA ASN A 135 -17.07 -38.95 4.91
C ASN A 135 -16.72 -39.28 6.37
N SER A 136 -16.47 -38.25 7.18
CA SER A 136 -16.08 -38.35 8.59
C SER A 136 -16.76 -37.27 9.45
N PRO A 137 -16.92 -37.49 10.77
CA PRO A 137 -17.47 -36.48 11.69
C PRO A 137 -16.63 -35.20 11.85
N LEU A 138 -15.45 -35.12 11.22
CA LEU A 138 -14.58 -33.94 11.24
C LEU A 138 -14.86 -32.97 10.08
N ASP A 139 -15.70 -33.35 9.11
CA ASP A 139 -16.11 -32.52 7.95
C ASP A 139 -14.94 -31.82 7.23
N ARG A 140 -13.77 -32.46 7.16
CA ARG A 140 -12.57 -31.88 6.54
C ARG A 140 -12.70 -31.85 5.03
N ILE A 141 -12.16 -30.81 4.39
CA ILE A 141 -12.20 -30.64 2.94
C ILE A 141 -11.20 -31.61 2.31
N GLU A 142 -11.64 -32.41 1.33
CA GLU A 142 -10.78 -33.22 0.45
C GLU A 142 -10.48 -32.49 -0.85
N GLN A 143 -11.47 -31.77 -1.41
CA GLN A 143 -11.30 -30.98 -2.63
C GLN A 143 -12.07 -29.66 -2.57
N GLN A 144 -11.51 -28.63 -3.19
CA GLN A 144 -12.19 -27.36 -3.46
C GLN A 144 -12.14 -27.07 -4.97
N ILE A 145 -13.30 -27.15 -5.60
CA ILE A 145 -13.51 -26.82 -7.02
C ILE A 145 -13.85 -25.33 -7.10
N GLN A 146 -13.17 -24.59 -7.96
CA GLN A 146 -13.38 -23.15 -8.15
C GLN A 146 -14.49 -22.86 -9.18
N PRO A 147 -15.09 -21.64 -9.19
CA PRO A 147 -16.10 -21.27 -10.17
C PRO A 147 -15.59 -21.29 -11.61
N GLY A 148 -16.46 -21.65 -12.55
CA GLY A 148 -16.21 -21.79 -13.97
C GLY A 148 -16.13 -23.24 -14.44
N ASN A 149 -16.44 -23.46 -15.72
CA ASN A 149 -16.50 -24.78 -16.35
C ASN A 149 -15.12 -25.41 -16.48
N ASP A 150 -14.11 -24.61 -16.86
CA ASP A 150 -12.74 -25.08 -17.04
C ASP A 150 -12.08 -25.54 -15.73
N TRP A 151 -12.56 -25.08 -14.56
CA TRP A 151 -12.02 -25.48 -13.25
C TRP A 151 -12.60 -26.78 -12.70
N GLN A 152 -13.61 -27.37 -13.35
CA GLN A 152 -14.27 -28.59 -12.86
C GLN A 152 -13.34 -29.82 -12.84
N SER A 153 -12.35 -29.87 -13.73
CA SER A 153 -11.32 -30.93 -13.76
C SER A 153 -10.05 -30.56 -12.97
N HIS A 154 -9.99 -29.37 -12.38
CA HIS A 154 -8.79 -28.79 -11.75
C HIS A 154 -9.08 -28.30 -10.31
N PRO A 155 -9.55 -29.17 -9.40
CA PRO A 155 -9.74 -28.79 -8.00
C PRO A 155 -8.41 -28.56 -7.28
N VAL A 156 -8.43 -27.72 -6.25
CA VAL A 156 -7.43 -27.76 -5.18
C VAL A 156 -7.69 -29.03 -4.36
N ASN A 157 -6.66 -29.83 -4.11
CA ASN A 157 -6.76 -31.13 -3.44
C ASN A 157 -6.04 -31.12 -2.10
N TYR A 158 -6.71 -31.60 -1.05
CA TYR A 158 -6.22 -31.65 0.32
C TYR A 158 -6.03 -33.10 0.77
N ALA A 159 -5.02 -33.36 1.61
CA ALA A 159 -4.89 -34.65 2.28
C ALA A 159 -4.28 -34.51 3.68
N TYR A 160 -4.87 -35.21 4.64
CA TYR A 160 -4.46 -35.19 6.05
C TYR A 160 -3.78 -36.51 6.41
N GLN A 161 -2.49 -36.44 6.73
CA GLN A 161 -1.60 -37.58 6.84
C GLN A 161 -0.69 -37.44 8.08
N THR A 162 0.23 -38.38 8.26
CA THR A 162 1.31 -38.28 9.23
C THR A 162 2.69 -38.35 8.55
N ASN A 163 3.75 -37.94 9.25
CA ASN A 163 5.11 -37.97 8.72
C ASN A 163 5.70 -39.39 8.58
N SER A 164 6.59 -39.57 7.61
CA SER A 164 7.53 -40.69 7.56
C SER A 164 8.75 -40.45 8.47
N SER A 165 9.55 -41.49 8.72
CA SER A 165 10.79 -41.43 9.52
C SER A 165 11.96 -40.72 8.82
N VAL A 166 11.78 -40.17 7.61
CA VAL A 166 12.80 -39.40 6.88
C VAL A 166 12.29 -38.04 6.37
N ASP A 167 11.03 -37.70 6.68
CA ASP A 167 10.39 -36.47 6.18
C ASP A 167 11.04 -35.22 6.79
N VAL A 168 11.09 -35.15 8.13
CA VAL A 168 11.35 -33.93 8.91
C VAL A 168 12.59 -34.12 9.79
N LEU A 169 13.59 -33.26 9.65
CA LEU A 169 14.75 -33.18 10.54
C LEU A 169 14.32 -32.70 11.92
N LYS A 170 14.90 -33.29 12.97
CA LYS A 170 14.67 -32.88 14.35
C LYS A 170 15.68 -31.81 14.75
N PHE A 171 15.32 -30.55 14.50
CA PHE A 171 16.02 -29.41 15.10
C PHE A 171 15.62 -29.26 16.57
N SER A 172 16.58 -28.85 17.39
CA SER A 172 16.40 -28.54 18.80
C SER A 172 17.31 -27.38 19.21
N THR A 173 16.82 -26.52 20.08
CA THR A 173 17.63 -25.46 20.69
C THR A 173 18.30 -25.93 21.97
N THR A 174 19.24 -25.13 22.46
CA THR A 174 19.55 -25.08 23.89
C THR A 174 19.62 -23.62 24.30
N THR A 175 18.69 -23.18 25.13
CA THR A 175 18.60 -21.80 25.59
C THR A 175 19.58 -21.54 26.72
N SER A 176 20.38 -20.48 26.59
CA SER A 176 21.31 -20.00 27.60
C SER A 176 21.01 -18.56 27.98
N THR A 177 21.32 -18.16 29.22
CA THR A 177 21.12 -16.79 29.69
C THR A 177 22.42 -16.00 29.50
N SER A 178 22.40 -14.94 28.68
CA SER A 178 23.58 -14.13 28.42
C SER A 178 23.53 -12.82 29.22
N GLY A 179 24.61 -12.51 29.95
CA GLY A 179 25.03 -11.16 30.36
C GLY A 179 24.08 -10.26 31.16
N GLY A 180 22.85 -10.68 31.46
CA GLY A 180 21.82 -9.84 32.09
C GLY A 180 20.43 -10.02 31.47
N ALA A 181 19.74 -11.09 31.87
CA ALA A 181 18.28 -11.28 31.72
C ALA A 181 17.69 -11.44 30.29
N PHE A 182 18.43 -12.01 29.33
CA PHE A 182 17.84 -12.45 28.06
C PHE A 182 18.38 -13.80 27.58
N TYR A 183 17.58 -14.45 26.73
CA TYR A 183 17.76 -15.81 26.23
C TYR A 183 18.42 -15.80 24.84
N THR A 184 19.52 -16.53 24.72
CA THR A 184 20.16 -16.86 23.44
C THR A 184 20.00 -18.35 23.16
N SER A 185 19.66 -18.71 21.93
CA SER A 185 19.49 -20.12 21.52
C SER A 185 20.73 -20.63 20.78
N ALA A 186 21.32 -21.74 21.23
CA ALA A 186 22.18 -22.57 20.37
C ALA A 186 21.32 -23.46 19.46
N LEU A 187 21.80 -23.83 18.28
CA LEU A 187 21.07 -24.68 17.33
C LEU A 187 21.69 -26.07 17.23
N SER A 188 20.88 -27.11 17.23
CA SER A 188 21.30 -28.50 16.98
C SER A 188 20.33 -29.22 16.05
N VAL A 189 20.83 -30.19 15.29
CA VAL A 189 20.03 -31.12 14.49
C VAL A 189 20.38 -32.55 14.90
N ASN A 190 19.36 -33.33 15.22
CA ASN A 190 19.48 -34.65 15.87
C ASN A 190 18.68 -35.72 15.09
N GLY A 191 19.06 -35.95 13.83
CA GLY A 191 18.41 -36.91 12.95
C GLY A 191 17.00 -36.48 12.53
N PHE A 192 16.09 -37.44 12.43
CA PHE A 192 14.72 -37.24 11.94
C PHE A 192 13.68 -37.51 13.04
N TYR A 193 12.48 -36.93 12.89
CA TYR A 193 11.32 -37.34 13.67
C TYR A 193 10.90 -38.78 13.33
N ALA A 194 10.48 -39.54 14.34
CA ALA A 194 9.94 -40.88 14.14
C ALA A 194 8.64 -40.83 13.31
N ALA A 195 8.36 -41.90 12.56
CA ALA A 195 7.13 -41.97 11.75
C ALA A 195 5.87 -41.84 12.63
N SER A 196 4.83 -41.20 12.11
CA SER A 196 3.56 -40.98 12.80
C SER A 196 3.64 -40.20 14.12
N THR A 197 4.57 -39.24 14.23
CA THR A 197 4.66 -38.34 15.40
C THR A 197 4.27 -36.89 15.11
N LEU A 198 4.19 -36.51 13.83
CA LEU A 198 3.79 -35.19 13.35
C LEU A 198 2.58 -35.33 12.41
N TYR A 199 1.67 -34.37 12.48
CA TYR A 199 0.65 -34.16 11.45
C TYR A 199 1.33 -33.70 10.16
N ARG A 200 0.89 -34.22 9.01
CA ARG A 200 1.34 -33.84 7.67
C ARG A 200 0.12 -33.47 6.83
N ASN A 201 -0.11 -32.18 6.64
CA ASN A 201 -1.14 -31.68 5.74
C ASN A 201 -0.54 -31.49 4.35
N LYS A 202 -1.16 -32.01 3.31
CA LYS A 202 -0.81 -31.78 1.91
C LYS A 202 -1.89 -30.94 1.24
N VAL A 203 -1.47 -29.94 0.46
CA VAL A 203 -2.31 -29.25 -0.51
C VAL A 203 -1.67 -29.37 -1.89
N SER A 204 -2.49 -29.56 -2.91
CA SER A 204 -2.10 -29.51 -4.33
C SER A 204 -3.01 -28.48 -5.01
N ASP A 205 -2.44 -27.45 -5.63
CA ASP A 205 -3.20 -26.39 -6.33
C ASP A 205 -3.88 -26.90 -7.63
N GLU A 206 -4.61 -26.03 -8.34
CA GLU A 206 -5.34 -26.40 -9.57
C GLU A 206 -4.43 -26.91 -10.72
N ASP A 207 -3.13 -26.60 -10.67
CA ASP A 207 -2.11 -27.09 -11.61
C ASP A 207 -1.39 -28.36 -11.11
N GLY A 208 -1.63 -28.75 -9.86
CA GLY A 208 -1.04 -29.93 -9.22
C GLY A 208 0.28 -29.70 -8.48
N ASN A 209 0.78 -28.47 -8.31
CA ASN A 209 2.00 -28.26 -7.51
C ASN A 209 1.70 -28.50 -6.03
N THR A 210 2.62 -29.18 -5.33
CA THR A 210 2.33 -29.69 -3.98
C THR A 210 3.07 -28.94 -2.88
N THR A 211 2.33 -28.55 -1.85
CA THR A 211 2.84 -28.01 -0.59
C THR A 211 2.47 -28.95 0.55
N TYR A 212 3.42 -29.20 1.45
CA TYR A 212 3.24 -29.97 2.68
C TYR A 212 3.55 -29.10 3.88
N GLU A 213 2.75 -29.23 4.92
CA GLU A 213 2.89 -28.55 6.20
C GLU A 213 2.97 -29.61 7.31
N PHE A 214 3.99 -29.51 8.16
CA PHE A 214 4.26 -30.47 9.23
C PHE A 214 4.12 -29.82 10.60
N LYS A 215 3.30 -30.42 11.47
CA LYS A 215 2.98 -29.88 12.80
C LYS A 215 3.20 -30.88 13.92
N ASN A 216 3.64 -30.38 15.08
CA ASN A 216 3.70 -31.18 16.31
C ASN A 216 2.31 -31.31 16.98
N GLY A 217 2.26 -32.02 18.10
CA GLY A 217 1.03 -32.22 18.88
C GLY A 217 0.47 -30.94 19.54
N GLU A 218 1.27 -29.87 19.62
CA GLU A 218 0.87 -28.54 20.11
C GLU A 218 0.34 -27.63 18.99
N GLY A 219 0.36 -28.11 17.73
CA GLY A 219 -0.09 -27.37 16.56
C GLY A 219 0.98 -26.47 15.89
N GLN A 220 2.16 -26.33 16.49
CA GLN A 220 3.25 -25.53 15.92
C GLN A 220 3.72 -26.12 14.58
N VAL A 221 3.85 -25.26 13.55
CA VAL A 221 4.40 -25.63 12.25
C VAL A 221 5.90 -25.78 12.36
N LEU A 222 6.44 -26.99 12.22
CA LEU A 222 7.88 -27.25 12.30
C LEU A 222 8.58 -27.11 10.94
N MET A 223 7.88 -27.45 9.86
CA MET A 223 8.41 -27.39 8.50
C MET A 223 7.30 -27.17 7.48
N VAL A 224 7.55 -26.31 6.50
CA VAL A 224 6.81 -26.26 5.23
C VAL A 224 7.71 -26.77 4.12
N ARG A 225 7.20 -27.63 3.26
CA ARG A 225 7.88 -28.17 2.08
C ARG A 225 7.08 -27.85 0.84
N LYS A 226 7.70 -27.28 -0.19
CA LYS A 226 7.21 -27.43 -1.58
C LYS A 226 8.06 -28.46 -2.31
N VAL A 227 7.50 -29.11 -3.31
CA VAL A 227 8.20 -30.13 -4.10
C VAL A 227 8.34 -29.66 -5.53
N ILE A 228 9.56 -29.71 -6.06
CA ILE A 228 9.81 -29.60 -7.50
C ILE A 228 9.52 -30.97 -8.10
N GLY A 229 8.31 -31.12 -8.65
CA GLY A 229 7.80 -32.36 -9.26
C GLY A 229 8.59 -32.81 -10.49
N GLY A 230 9.39 -31.92 -11.09
CA GLY A 230 10.33 -32.26 -12.15
C GLY A 230 9.71 -32.23 -13.53
N LEU A 231 9.05 -31.12 -13.85
CA LEU A 231 8.43 -30.88 -15.15
C LEU A 231 9.47 -31.01 -16.28
N SER A 232 9.43 -32.16 -16.98
CA SER A 232 10.30 -32.47 -18.11
C SER A 232 9.83 -31.77 -19.39
N VAL A 233 9.74 -30.44 -19.36
CA VAL A 233 9.73 -29.65 -20.59
C VAL A 233 11.09 -29.83 -21.24
N ALA A 234 11.12 -30.53 -22.38
CA ALA A 234 12.33 -30.73 -23.16
C ALA A 234 12.89 -29.35 -23.55
N GLU A 235 14.11 -29.05 -23.09
CA GLU A 235 14.83 -27.83 -23.45
C GLU A 235 14.93 -27.73 -24.99
N PRO A 236 14.42 -26.65 -25.62
CA PRO A 236 14.62 -26.43 -27.04
C PRO A 236 16.12 -26.31 -27.32
N ALA A 237 16.67 -27.17 -28.19
CA ALA A 237 18.11 -27.28 -28.43
C ALA A 237 18.78 -26.00 -28.99
N ASP A 238 17.99 -25.00 -29.37
CA ASP A 238 18.37 -23.87 -30.21
C ASP A 238 19.12 -22.70 -29.52
N MET A 239 19.36 -22.75 -28.21
CA MET A 239 19.99 -21.63 -27.45
C MET A 239 21.21 -22.04 -26.61
N GLY A 240 21.73 -23.25 -26.84
CA GLY A 240 22.79 -23.86 -26.04
C GLY A 240 22.32 -24.24 -24.63
N ALA A 241 22.80 -25.37 -24.10
CA ALA A 241 22.36 -25.87 -22.80
C ALA A 241 22.52 -24.81 -21.69
N LEU A 242 21.41 -24.47 -21.02
CA LEU A 242 21.46 -23.85 -19.70
C LEU A 242 22.02 -24.86 -18.69
N ALA A 243 22.34 -24.40 -17.47
CA ALA A 243 22.59 -25.30 -16.35
C ALA A 243 21.41 -26.28 -16.22
N ALA A 244 21.72 -27.55 -15.96
CA ALA A 244 20.71 -28.62 -15.98
C ALA A 244 19.49 -28.27 -15.10
N PRO A 245 18.26 -28.61 -15.53
CA PRO A 245 17.07 -28.36 -14.74
C PRO A 245 17.20 -28.95 -13.34
N GLN A 246 16.63 -28.27 -12.33
CA GLN A 246 16.64 -28.75 -10.95
C GLN A 246 16.11 -30.19 -10.89
N PRO A 247 16.76 -31.10 -10.13
CA PRO A 247 16.46 -32.52 -10.19
C PRO A 247 15.01 -32.80 -9.75
N ALA A 248 14.32 -33.63 -10.53
CA ALA A 248 12.96 -34.06 -10.26
C ALA A 248 12.84 -34.68 -8.85
N GLY A 249 11.81 -34.27 -8.09
CA GLY A 249 11.59 -34.70 -6.71
C GLY A 249 12.38 -33.91 -5.66
N GLN A 250 12.99 -32.77 -6.01
CA GLN A 250 13.70 -31.93 -5.04
C GLN A 250 12.72 -31.29 -4.05
N ASN A 251 12.96 -31.53 -2.76
CA ASN A 251 12.21 -30.92 -1.66
C ASN A 251 12.81 -29.54 -1.32
N VAL A 252 11.94 -28.55 -1.15
CA VAL A 252 12.28 -27.17 -0.83
C VAL A 252 11.66 -26.84 0.54
N ASP A 253 12.42 -27.22 1.58
CA ASP A 253 12.02 -27.26 3.00
C ASP A 253 12.37 -25.95 3.72
N THR A 254 11.41 -25.30 4.36
CA THR A 254 11.65 -24.17 5.30
C THR A 254 11.27 -24.63 6.70
N TYR A 255 12.20 -24.59 7.64
CA TYR A 255 11.97 -25.03 9.03
C TYR A 255 11.77 -23.84 9.97
N TYR A 256 10.87 -24.01 10.93
CA TYR A 256 10.64 -23.08 12.02
C TYR A 256 11.04 -23.80 13.32
N VAL A 257 12.05 -23.27 14.00
CA VAL A 257 12.63 -23.91 15.19
C VAL A 257 12.25 -23.09 16.41
N TYR A 258 11.47 -23.71 17.28
CA TYR A 258 11.02 -23.13 18.54
C TYR A 258 11.99 -23.50 19.67
N ASN A 259 12.12 -22.62 20.66
CA ASN A 259 12.89 -22.89 21.86
C ASN A 259 12.05 -23.54 22.97
N GLU A 260 12.70 -23.83 24.08
CA GLU A 260 12.11 -24.47 25.27
C GLU A 260 11.01 -23.63 25.97
N TYR A 261 10.78 -22.40 25.50
CA TYR A 261 9.71 -21.49 25.93
C TYR A 261 8.64 -21.27 24.85
N ASN A 262 8.59 -22.12 23.82
CA ASN A 262 7.70 -22.02 22.66
C ASN A 262 7.84 -20.73 21.82
N GLN A 263 8.97 -20.03 21.93
CA GLN A 263 9.30 -18.85 21.12
C GLN A 263 10.02 -19.29 19.82
N LEU A 264 9.74 -18.64 18.69
CA LEU A 264 10.40 -18.92 17.41
C LEU A 264 11.86 -18.43 17.44
N ALA A 265 12.83 -19.31 17.64
CA ALA A 265 14.25 -18.95 17.75
C ALA A 265 14.97 -18.87 16.40
N PHE A 266 14.62 -19.75 15.44
CA PHE A 266 15.22 -19.75 14.10
C PHE A 266 14.20 -20.00 13.00
N VAL A 267 14.46 -19.44 11.82
CA VAL A 267 13.88 -19.93 10.56
C VAL A 267 15.00 -20.28 9.59
N ILE A 268 15.02 -21.53 9.14
CA ILE A 268 16.05 -22.11 8.29
C ILE A 268 15.52 -22.12 6.85
N SER A 269 16.15 -21.36 5.95
CA SER A 269 15.75 -21.29 4.55
C SER A 269 16.02 -22.61 3.79
N PRO A 270 15.39 -22.84 2.62
CA PRO A 270 15.59 -24.04 1.83
C PRO A 270 17.05 -24.43 1.55
N LEU A 271 17.90 -23.46 1.21
CA LEU A 271 19.30 -23.72 0.92
C LEU A 271 20.09 -24.18 2.15
N ALA A 272 19.83 -23.56 3.31
CA ALA A 272 20.38 -24.03 4.59
C ALA A 272 19.84 -25.41 4.97
N SER A 273 18.55 -25.67 4.76
CA SER A 273 17.94 -26.96 5.05
C SER A 273 18.50 -28.10 4.18
N ALA A 274 18.85 -27.83 2.93
CA ALA A 274 19.46 -28.83 2.05
C ALA A 274 20.85 -29.24 2.55
N ASP A 275 21.66 -28.28 3.01
CA ASP A 275 22.97 -28.55 3.62
C ASP A 275 22.84 -29.33 4.94
N PHE A 276 21.95 -28.90 5.85
CA PHE A 276 21.66 -29.64 7.09
C PHE A 276 21.15 -31.06 6.84
N ARG A 277 20.43 -31.31 5.73
CA ARG A 277 19.98 -32.66 5.35
C ARG A 277 21.13 -33.54 4.90
N ALA A 278 22.20 -32.98 4.31
CA ALA A 278 23.41 -33.72 3.99
C ALA A 278 24.20 -34.11 5.26
N ASN A 279 24.14 -33.29 6.32
CA ASN A 279 24.81 -33.49 7.61
C ASN A 279 23.81 -33.59 8.78
N SER A 280 22.91 -34.57 8.73
CA SER A 280 21.73 -34.68 9.62
C SER A 280 21.97 -34.85 11.14
N VAL A 281 23.22 -34.82 11.61
CA VAL A 281 23.60 -34.78 13.03
C VAL A 281 24.71 -33.75 13.22
N GLN A 282 24.37 -32.60 13.81
CA GLN A 282 25.32 -31.49 14.02
C GLN A 282 24.86 -30.60 15.19
N THR A 283 25.82 -30.14 16.00
CA THR A 283 25.59 -29.09 17.01
C THR A 283 26.32 -27.82 16.59
N ILE A 284 25.60 -26.71 16.52
CA ILE A 284 26.15 -25.38 16.23
C ILE A 284 26.11 -24.56 17.52
N ILE A 285 27.25 -24.54 18.20
CA ILE A 285 27.51 -23.69 19.37
C ILE A 285 27.79 -22.26 18.86
N ASN A 286 27.18 -21.27 19.52
CA ASN A 286 27.26 -19.85 19.17
C ASN A 286 26.97 -19.50 17.68
N PRO A 287 25.74 -19.75 17.18
CA PRO A 287 25.35 -19.42 15.79
C PRO A 287 25.44 -17.91 15.44
N GLY A 288 25.51 -17.03 16.44
CA GLY A 288 25.60 -15.58 16.26
C GLY A 288 26.99 -15.05 15.86
N ASP A 289 28.06 -15.76 16.22
CA ASP A 289 29.45 -15.26 16.24
C ASP A 289 30.16 -15.29 14.86
N GLY A 290 29.43 -15.51 13.76
CA GLY A 290 29.99 -15.57 12.40
C GLY A 290 30.76 -16.86 12.06
N ASN A 291 31.01 -17.72 13.05
CA ASN A 291 31.75 -18.98 12.89
C ASN A 291 31.05 -20.05 12.03
N ASN A 292 29.76 -19.87 11.71
CA ASN A 292 29.03 -20.71 10.76
C ASN A 292 28.41 -19.85 9.65
N ALA A 293 28.88 -20.04 8.41
CA ALA A 293 28.46 -19.28 7.26
C ALA A 293 27.00 -19.56 6.85
N ILE A 294 26.50 -20.78 7.02
CA ILE A 294 25.12 -21.17 6.68
C ILE A 294 24.14 -20.44 7.61
N VAL A 295 24.36 -20.52 8.92
CA VAL A 295 23.46 -19.88 9.90
C VAL A 295 23.55 -18.36 9.86
N THR A 296 24.71 -17.79 9.49
CA THR A 296 24.86 -16.33 9.33
C THR A 296 24.25 -15.79 8.03
N ASN A 297 24.38 -16.51 6.91
CA ASN A 297 24.01 -15.98 5.59
C ASN A 297 22.65 -16.48 5.06
N LEU A 298 22.08 -17.54 5.65
CA LEU A 298 20.88 -18.23 5.14
C LEU A 298 19.78 -18.48 6.20
N CYS A 299 19.99 -18.16 7.48
CA CYS A 299 19.00 -18.36 8.54
C CYS A 299 18.57 -17.05 9.22
N TYR A 300 17.30 -16.97 9.60
CA TYR A 300 16.78 -15.94 10.51
C TYR A 300 17.05 -16.39 11.95
N GLN A 301 17.44 -15.47 12.83
CA GLN A 301 17.76 -15.75 14.24
C GLN A 301 17.05 -14.74 15.14
N TYR A 302 16.51 -15.20 16.27
CA TYR A 302 15.68 -14.42 17.17
C TYR A 302 16.02 -14.72 18.65
N ASN A 303 16.29 -13.67 19.44
CA ASN A 303 16.55 -13.76 20.88
C ASN A 303 15.51 -12.95 21.66
N TYR A 304 15.05 -13.49 22.78
CA TYR A 304 13.96 -12.94 23.58
C TYR A 304 14.41 -12.67 25.02
N ASP A 305 13.72 -11.76 25.72
CA ASP A 305 13.92 -11.58 27.16
C ASP A 305 13.01 -12.48 28.01
N GLY A 306 13.15 -12.36 29.34
CA GLY A 306 12.30 -13.04 30.33
C GLY A 306 10.81 -12.67 30.30
N GLN A 307 10.39 -11.73 29.43
CA GLN A 307 9.00 -11.30 29.24
C GLN A 307 8.45 -11.69 27.87
N ASN A 308 9.12 -12.59 27.14
CA ASN A 308 8.80 -13.02 25.77
C ASN A 308 8.87 -11.89 24.71
N ARG A 309 9.60 -10.79 24.97
CA ARG A 309 9.77 -9.69 24.01
C ARG A 309 11.02 -9.95 23.15
N LEU A 310 10.92 -9.69 21.85
CA LEU A 310 12.03 -9.86 20.90
C LEU A 310 13.09 -8.77 21.13
N VAL A 311 14.24 -9.11 21.72
CA VAL A 311 15.30 -8.15 22.06
C VAL A 311 16.45 -8.11 21.06
N GLU A 312 16.66 -9.16 20.28
CA GLU A 312 17.61 -9.16 19.17
C GLU A 312 17.07 -9.99 18.01
N LYS A 313 17.34 -9.56 16.77
CA LYS A 313 17.12 -10.37 15.57
C LYS A 313 18.26 -10.25 14.58
N LYS A 314 18.42 -11.27 13.74
CA LYS A 314 19.38 -11.29 12.63
C LYS A 314 18.72 -11.86 11.38
N LEU A 315 18.87 -11.16 10.25
CA LEU A 315 18.36 -11.61 8.96
C LEU A 315 19.47 -12.32 8.17
N PRO A 316 19.15 -13.22 7.22
CA PRO A 316 20.14 -13.87 6.35
C PRO A 316 21.06 -12.86 5.65
N GLY A 317 22.35 -12.90 5.97
CA GLY A 317 23.35 -12.00 5.38
C GLY A 317 23.31 -10.57 5.93
N LYS A 318 22.73 -10.36 7.12
CA LYS A 318 22.69 -9.09 7.86
C LYS A 318 23.30 -9.23 9.26
N GLY A 319 23.83 -8.15 9.81
CA GLY A 319 24.22 -8.05 11.21
C GLY A 319 23.03 -8.06 12.17
N TRP A 320 23.31 -8.09 13.47
CA TRP A 320 22.28 -8.06 14.50
C TRP A 320 21.56 -6.71 14.58
N GLU A 321 20.25 -6.74 14.71
CA GLU A 321 19.41 -5.62 15.14
C GLU A 321 19.05 -5.82 16.61
N TYR A 322 19.19 -4.76 17.40
CA TYR A 322 18.92 -4.75 18.85
C TYR A 322 17.68 -3.91 19.18
N MET A 323 16.93 -4.36 20.18
CA MET A 323 15.70 -3.77 20.68
C MET A 323 15.78 -3.59 22.20
N VAL A 324 15.25 -2.48 22.71
CA VAL A 324 15.23 -2.14 24.14
C VAL A 324 13.87 -1.54 24.53
N TYR A 325 13.23 -2.13 25.53
CA TYR A 325 11.85 -1.83 25.93
C TYR A 325 11.80 -1.11 27.29
N ASP A 326 10.76 -0.29 27.50
CA ASP A 326 10.47 0.28 28.82
C ASP A 326 9.57 -0.62 29.68
N LYS A 327 9.22 -0.15 30.87
CA LYS A 327 8.34 -0.84 31.83
C LYS A 327 6.90 -1.02 31.33
N ALA A 328 6.49 -0.30 30.29
CA ALA A 328 5.16 -0.41 29.68
C ALA A 328 5.17 -1.29 28.41
N ASP A 329 6.22 -2.11 28.24
CA ASP A 329 6.44 -3.01 27.09
C ASP A 329 6.52 -2.29 25.73
N ARG A 330 6.86 -0.99 25.73
CA ARG A 330 7.02 -0.20 24.50
C ARG A 330 8.48 -0.19 24.09
N LEU A 331 8.74 -0.40 22.80
CA LEU A 331 10.09 -0.31 22.25
C LEU A 331 10.54 1.15 22.25
N ILE A 332 11.59 1.45 23.01
CA ILE A 332 12.17 2.80 23.11
C ILE A 332 13.40 2.94 22.23
N MET A 333 14.27 1.93 22.17
CA MET A 333 15.56 2.04 21.48
C MET A 333 15.74 0.90 20.47
N THR A 334 16.21 1.25 19.28
CA THR A 334 16.61 0.30 18.23
C THR A 334 17.97 0.64 17.65
N GLN A 335 18.73 -0.38 17.25
CA GLN A 335 20.08 -0.19 16.70
C GLN A 335 20.52 -1.37 15.84
N ASP A 336 20.91 -1.10 14.59
CA ASP A 336 21.48 -2.09 13.68
C ASP A 336 23.02 -2.13 13.75
N SER A 337 23.66 -2.95 12.90
CA SER A 337 25.11 -3.14 12.93
C SER A 337 25.91 -1.96 12.36
N GLU A 338 25.35 -1.18 11.44
CA GLU A 338 26.01 0.04 10.94
C GLU A 338 25.91 1.16 11.99
N MET A 339 24.76 1.35 12.64
CA MET A 339 24.58 2.35 13.69
C MET A 339 25.45 2.13 14.93
N ARG A 340 25.86 0.88 15.21
CA ARG A 340 26.80 0.52 16.29
C ARG A 340 28.23 0.97 16.05
N LYS A 341 28.63 1.19 14.81
CA LYS A 341 30.03 1.47 14.46
C LYS A 341 30.49 2.80 15.05
N PRO A 342 31.70 2.89 15.65
CA PRO A 342 32.25 4.15 16.15
C PRO A 342 32.31 5.25 15.08
N GLU A 343 32.66 4.89 13.84
CA GLU A 343 32.69 5.81 12.68
C GLU A 343 31.32 6.39 12.31
N ASN A 344 30.22 5.71 12.69
CA ASN A 344 28.84 6.18 12.50
C ASN A 344 28.24 6.87 13.74
N GLY A 345 29.04 7.03 14.80
CA GLY A 345 28.69 7.71 16.05
C GLY A 345 28.17 6.82 17.18
N ALA A 346 28.15 5.48 17.01
CA ALA A 346 27.69 4.52 18.02
C ALA A 346 26.35 4.89 18.69
N LYS A 347 25.32 5.10 17.87
CA LYS A 347 24.04 5.73 18.28
C LYS A 347 22.85 4.78 18.21
N TRP A 348 21.83 5.08 19.01
CA TRP A 348 20.54 4.40 19.05
C TRP A 348 19.46 5.27 18.40
N LEU A 349 18.55 4.65 17.65
CA LEU A 349 17.30 5.27 17.22
C LEU A 349 16.30 5.16 18.38
N ILE A 350 15.95 6.30 18.96
CA ILE A 350 15.00 6.43 20.05
C ILE A 350 13.61 6.76 19.50
N THR A 351 12.59 6.11 20.05
CA THR A 351 11.17 6.45 19.90
C THR A 351 10.63 6.88 21.26
N LYS A 352 10.07 8.09 21.34
CA LYS A 352 9.37 8.57 22.55
C LYS A 352 7.86 8.59 22.33
N TYR A 353 7.15 8.47 23.45
CA TYR A 353 5.70 8.37 23.50
C TYR A 353 5.09 9.41 24.45
N ASP A 354 3.80 9.68 24.32
CA ASP A 354 3.02 10.36 25.36
C ASP A 354 2.40 9.36 26.37
N LYS A 355 1.63 9.89 27.32
CA LYS A 355 0.90 9.12 28.35
C LYS A 355 -0.22 8.20 27.83
N PHE A 356 -0.65 8.38 26.59
CA PHE A 356 -1.57 7.49 25.89
C PHE A 356 -0.83 6.40 25.10
N GLY A 357 0.49 6.49 25.02
CA GLY A 357 1.35 5.56 24.29
C GLY A 357 1.55 5.93 22.83
N ARG A 358 1.15 7.13 22.40
CA ARG A 358 1.26 7.57 21.00
C ARG A 358 2.66 8.10 20.71
N VAL A 359 3.23 7.74 19.55
CA VAL A 359 4.59 8.17 19.14
C VAL A 359 4.62 9.67 18.94
N ILE A 360 5.39 10.39 19.77
CA ILE A 360 5.51 11.86 19.72
C ILE A 360 6.80 12.36 19.06
N CYS A 361 7.88 11.59 19.08
CA CYS A 361 9.09 11.92 18.33
C CYS A 361 10.03 10.73 18.19
N THR A 362 10.86 10.79 17.14
CA THR A 362 12.01 9.90 16.96
C THR A 362 13.30 10.72 16.86
N GLY A 363 14.44 10.11 17.20
CA GLY A 363 15.74 10.79 17.16
C GLY A 363 16.92 9.86 17.44
N PHE A 364 18.14 10.38 17.29
CA PHE A 364 19.36 9.68 17.66
C PHE A 364 19.85 10.07 19.04
N HIS A 365 20.31 9.07 19.80
CA HIS A 365 20.94 9.24 21.09
C HIS A 365 22.21 8.37 21.20
N PRO A 366 23.37 8.93 21.58
CA PRO A 366 24.59 8.16 21.77
C PRO A 366 24.53 7.44 23.12
N TYR A 367 24.57 6.10 23.10
CA TYR A 367 24.51 5.29 24.31
C TYR A 367 25.37 4.03 24.21
N GLY A 368 25.60 3.39 25.36
CA GLY A 368 26.35 2.14 25.47
C GLY A 368 25.69 0.93 24.81
N ASN A 369 26.13 -0.26 25.19
CA ASN A 369 25.63 -1.51 24.62
C ASN A 369 24.17 -1.80 25.02
N ARG A 370 23.54 -2.80 24.37
CA ARG A 370 22.12 -3.16 24.58
C ARG A 370 21.77 -3.47 26.04
N ALA A 371 22.66 -4.17 26.77
CA ALA A 371 22.41 -4.52 28.17
C ALA A 371 22.39 -3.26 29.05
N GLN A 372 23.38 -2.36 28.87
CA GLN A 372 23.41 -1.06 29.55
C GLN A 372 22.16 -0.22 29.22
N ALA A 373 21.74 -0.21 27.95
CA ALA A 373 20.54 0.50 27.51
C ALA A 373 19.27 -0.06 28.16
N GLN A 374 19.15 -1.39 28.29
CA GLN A 374 18.01 -2.03 28.92
C GLN A 374 17.98 -1.81 30.44
N ASP A 375 19.13 -1.87 31.10
CA ASP A 375 19.25 -1.58 32.54
C ASP A 375 18.90 -0.13 32.89
N LEU A 376 19.12 0.82 31.97
CA LEU A 376 18.72 2.23 32.16
C LEU A 376 17.21 2.41 32.26
N ILE A 377 16.42 1.72 31.41
CA ILE A 377 14.99 2.06 31.21
C ILE A 377 13.98 1.00 31.62
N LYS A 378 14.40 -0.23 31.95
CA LYS A 378 13.50 -1.35 32.30
C LYS A 378 12.47 -1.03 33.41
N ASP A 379 12.84 -0.18 34.36
CA ASP A 379 12.01 0.21 35.50
C ASP A 379 11.23 1.53 35.30
N MET A 380 11.43 2.19 34.15
CA MET A 380 10.85 3.50 33.82
C MET A 380 9.70 3.36 32.81
N VAL A 381 8.74 4.28 32.87
CA VAL A 381 7.74 4.47 31.79
C VAL A 381 8.13 5.75 31.06
N ILE A 382 8.66 5.62 29.84
CA ILE A 382 9.23 6.74 29.10
C ILE A 382 8.12 7.54 28.42
N THR A 383 7.67 8.63 29.04
CA THR A 383 6.64 9.51 28.48
C THR A 383 6.98 10.98 28.65
N GLU A 384 6.66 11.78 27.63
CA GLU A 384 6.69 13.25 27.69
C GLU A 384 5.26 13.80 27.59
N GLU A 385 5.04 15.02 28.09
CA GLU A 385 3.76 15.74 27.99
C GLU A 385 3.88 17.01 27.13
N ARG A 386 2.75 17.57 26.70
CA ARG A 386 2.71 18.86 25.98
C ARG A 386 3.31 19.96 26.88
N ASN A 387 4.11 20.84 26.31
CA ASN A 387 4.70 21.99 27.00
C ASN A 387 4.58 23.25 26.14
N ASP A 388 3.94 24.29 26.66
CA ASP A 388 3.58 25.49 25.89
C ASP A 388 4.78 26.38 25.57
N THR A 389 5.83 26.37 26.40
CA THR A 389 7.09 27.07 26.14
C THR A 389 7.89 26.33 25.07
N GLY A 390 8.01 25.00 25.22
CA GLY A 390 8.84 24.14 24.40
C GLY A 390 10.35 24.45 24.49
N TYR A 391 11.13 23.84 23.61
CA TYR A 391 12.57 24.09 23.46
C TYR A 391 13.02 23.94 22.01
N THR A 392 14.13 24.57 21.63
CA THR A 392 14.68 24.47 20.27
C THR A 392 15.71 23.36 20.16
N LYS A 393 15.63 22.53 19.11
CA LYS A 393 16.67 21.55 18.73
C LYS A 393 16.56 21.29 17.21
N ASN A 394 17.70 21.14 16.53
CA ASN A 394 17.78 20.99 15.06
C ASN A 394 16.99 22.06 14.28
N GLY A 395 17.03 23.32 14.72
CA GLY A 395 16.26 24.42 14.10
C GLY A 395 14.74 24.39 14.31
N LEU A 396 14.19 23.37 14.98
CA LEU A 396 12.76 23.22 15.26
C LEU A 396 12.44 23.57 16.72
N GLN A 397 11.36 24.33 16.95
CA GLN A 397 10.76 24.50 18.28
C GLN A 397 9.84 23.31 18.58
N ILE A 398 10.17 22.56 19.64
CA ILE A 398 9.50 21.33 20.04
C ILE A 398 8.68 21.60 21.30
N TYR A 399 7.35 21.44 21.19
CA TYR A 399 6.39 21.79 22.27
C TYR A 399 6.08 20.62 23.22
N TYR A 400 7.09 19.85 23.60
CA TYR A 400 6.97 18.73 24.55
C TYR A 400 7.92 18.94 25.74
N SER A 401 7.71 18.22 26.84
CA SER A 401 8.71 18.09 27.89
C SER A 401 9.97 17.37 27.37
N ARG A 402 11.03 17.40 28.18
CA ARG A 402 12.33 16.80 27.85
C ARG A 402 12.91 16.06 29.06
N ASN A 403 12.06 15.29 29.72
CA ASN A 403 12.35 14.64 31.00
C ASN A 403 13.26 13.42 30.83
N TYR A 404 13.18 12.74 29.67
CA TYR A 404 14.01 11.58 29.33
C TYR A 404 14.89 11.90 28.12
N PHE A 405 16.06 11.27 27.98
CA PHE A 405 16.98 11.48 26.84
C PHE A 405 17.18 12.97 26.51
N TYR A 406 17.52 13.79 27.51
CA TYR A 406 17.56 15.25 27.40
C TYR A 406 18.75 15.77 26.56
N ASP A 407 19.57 14.87 26.06
CA ASP A 407 20.83 15.07 25.36
C ASP A 407 20.84 14.46 23.94
N MET A 408 19.66 14.06 23.42
CA MET A 408 19.44 13.65 22.02
C MET A 408 20.33 14.41 21.02
N GLU A 409 21.07 13.67 20.20
CA GLU A 409 22.01 14.15 19.17
C GLU A 409 21.25 14.90 18.07
N SER A 410 20.21 14.27 17.52
CA SER A 410 19.30 14.86 16.53
C SER A 410 17.89 14.30 16.73
N TYR A 411 16.87 15.14 16.54
CA TYR A 411 15.52 14.62 16.23
C TYR A 411 15.42 14.24 14.75
N LEU A 412 14.43 13.41 14.43
CA LEU A 412 14.16 12.86 13.09
C LEU A 412 12.69 13.09 12.72
N SER A 413 11.76 12.88 13.66
CA SER A 413 10.36 13.26 13.53
C SER A 413 9.80 13.84 14.84
N VAL A 414 8.75 14.66 14.75
CA VAL A 414 7.94 15.13 15.88
C VAL A 414 6.46 15.15 15.47
N ASN A 415 5.62 14.46 16.23
CA ASN A 415 4.19 14.31 16.01
C ASN A 415 3.40 15.08 17.07
N TYR A 416 2.30 15.71 16.69
CA TYR A 416 1.45 16.52 17.56
C TYR A 416 0.00 16.05 17.52
N TYR A 417 -0.54 15.78 18.71
CA TYR A 417 -1.91 15.33 18.94
C TYR A 417 -2.65 16.32 19.84
N ASP A 418 -3.98 16.25 19.88
CA ASP A 418 -4.89 16.93 20.81
C ASP A 418 -5.00 18.46 20.68
N THR A 419 -3.87 19.15 20.49
CA THR A 419 -3.75 20.61 20.37
C THR A 419 -2.61 20.95 19.40
N TYR A 420 -2.89 21.74 18.37
CA TYR A 420 -1.92 22.20 17.38
C TYR A 420 -0.69 22.90 18.01
N PRO A 421 0.51 22.73 17.46
CA PRO A 421 1.70 23.48 17.90
C PRO A 421 1.60 24.97 17.50
N SER A 422 2.36 25.84 18.17
CA SER A 422 2.45 27.24 17.76
C SER A 422 3.06 27.39 16.36
N GLY A 423 2.66 28.44 15.64
CA GLY A 423 3.03 28.65 14.24
C GLY A 423 2.22 27.79 13.23
N THR A 424 1.17 27.10 13.68
CA THR A 424 0.25 26.38 12.79
C THR A 424 -0.41 27.33 11.77
N PRO A 425 -0.37 27.02 10.46
CA PRO A 425 -0.87 27.90 9.40
C PRO A 425 -2.39 27.75 9.20
N TYR A 426 -3.16 28.14 10.22
CA TYR A 426 -4.63 28.04 10.22
C TYR A 426 -5.28 28.61 8.94
N PRO A 427 -6.34 27.97 8.42
CA PRO A 427 -7.10 28.48 7.28
C PRO A 427 -7.87 29.75 7.67
N ILE A 428 -8.23 30.56 6.68
CA ILE A 428 -8.83 31.88 6.88
C ILE A 428 -10.16 31.73 7.64
N ASN A 429 -10.32 32.50 8.73
CA ASN A 429 -11.47 32.45 9.63
C ASN A 429 -11.77 31.05 10.22
N ASN A 430 -10.76 30.17 10.30
CA ASN A 430 -10.90 28.76 10.71
C ASN A 430 -11.89 27.97 9.85
N LYS A 431 -11.98 28.30 8.54
CA LYS A 431 -12.87 27.63 7.60
C LYS A 431 -12.15 27.02 6.40
N ILE A 432 -12.62 25.86 5.97
CA ILE A 432 -12.23 25.19 4.73
C ILE A 432 -13.51 24.87 3.96
N GLN A 433 -13.57 25.20 2.66
CA GLN A 433 -14.77 24.97 1.82
C GLN A 433 -16.10 25.49 2.45
N ASN A 434 -16.02 26.58 3.21
CA ASN A 434 -17.06 27.21 4.04
C ASN A 434 -17.46 26.50 5.36
N GLU A 435 -16.99 25.27 5.59
CA GLU A 435 -17.18 24.51 6.83
C GLU A 435 -16.22 24.97 7.93
N GLN A 436 -16.64 24.90 9.19
CA GLN A 436 -15.79 25.23 10.34
C GLN A 436 -14.89 24.05 10.68
N ILE A 437 -13.60 24.29 10.90
CA ILE A 437 -12.69 23.25 11.40
C ILE A 437 -12.90 23.02 12.90
N LEU A 438 -12.65 21.79 13.37
CA LEU A 438 -12.52 21.51 14.80
C LEU A 438 -11.30 22.24 15.40
N LEU A 439 -11.46 22.68 16.65
CA LEU A 439 -10.42 23.34 17.44
C LEU A 439 -10.18 22.57 18.76
N ALA A 440 -9.11 22.93 19.47
CA ALA A 440 -8.74 22.29 20.74
C ALA A 440 -9.65 22.66 21.92
N ALA A 441 -10.36 23.78 21.83
CA ALA A 441 -11.46 24.12 22.72
C ALA A 441 -12.73 23.40 22.26
N TYR A 442 -13.53 22.92 23.22
CA TYR A 442 -14.82 22.31 22.91
C TYR A 442 -15.77 23.31 22.24
N ASP A 443 -16.46 22.86 21.20
CA ASP A 443 -17.60 23.58 20.65
C ASP A 443 -18.84 23.46 21.55
N GLY A 444 -19.94 24.12 21.17
CA GLY A 444 -21.21 24.07 21.91
C GLY A 444 -21.87 22.69 21.99
N LEU A 445 -21.31 21.66 21.33
CA LEU A 445 -21.76 20.27 21.35
C LEU A 445 -20.72 19.32 21.99
N GLY A 446 -19.65 19.85 22.60
CA GLY A 446 -18.63 19.05 23.27
C GLY A 446 -17.61 18.39 22.34
N ARG A 447 -17.50 18.84 21.08
CA ARG A 447 -16.58 18.31 20.07
C ARG A 447 -15.30 19.13 20.03
N SER A 448 -14.15 18.48 19.80
CA SER A 448 -12.83 19.12 19.78
C SER A 448 -11.79 18.25 19.07
N THR A 449 -10.58 18.78 18.90
CA THR A 449 -9.43 18.04 18.33
C THR A 449 -8.79 17.00 19.26
N LYS A 450 -9.39 16.69 20.42
CA LYS A 450 -8.81 15.69 21.35
C LYS A 450 -8.70 14.32 20.70
N SER A 451 -7.54 13.69 20.88
CA SER A 451 -7.07 12.46 20.25
C SER A 451 -6.86 12.46 18.73
N LEU A 452 -7.14 13.54 18.01
CA LEU A 452 -6.88 13.61 16.59
C LEU A 452 -5.39 13.89 16.28
N PRO A 453 -4.85 13.33 15.17
CA PRO A 453 -3.54 13.71 14.60
C PRO A 453 -3.52 15.12 14.01
N LEU A 454 -2.77 16.06 14.59
CA LEU A 454 -2.88 17.46 14.18
C LEU A 454 -1.72 17.97 13.34
N ALA A 455 -0.49 17.57 13.66
CA ALA A 455 0.67 17.94 12.87
C ALA A 455 1.83 16.95 12.98
N THR A 456 2.64 16.90 11.93
CA THR A 456 3.81 16.04 11.79
C THR A 456 4.97 16.86 11.27
N MET A 457 6.11 16.81 11.93
CA MET A 457 7.36 17.42 11.49
C MET A 457 8.33 16.29 11.14
N VAL A 458 8.82 16.23 9.91
CA VAL A 458 9.83 15.23 9.48
C VAL A 458 11.07 15.96 9.00
N LYS A 459 12.21 15.61 9.60
CA LYS A 459 13.52 16.18 9.26
C LYS A 459 14.05 15.54 7.98
N ASN A 460 14.80 16.29 7.19
CA ASN A 460 15.77 15.70 6.27
C ASN A 460 16.87 14.98 7.07
N ILE A 461 17.39 13.85 6.57
CA ILE A 461 18.36 13.06 7.34
C ILE A 461 19.70 13.80 7.48
N ASN A 462 20.12 14.50 6.42
CA ASN A 462 21.45 15.09 6.29
C ASN A 462 21.54 16.59 6.61
N ASP A 463 20.41 17.30 6.72
CA ASP A 463 20.39 18.72 7.07
C ASP A 463 19.25 19.06 8.04
N ASP A 464 19.38 20.16 8.78
CA ASP A 464 18.38 20.62 9.76
C ASP A 464 17.17 21.32 9.11
N LYS A 465 16.80 20.93 7.87
CA LYS A 465 15.56 21.37 7.23
C LYS A 465 14.44 20.37 7.53
N TRP A 466 13.21 20.89 7.61
CA TRP A 466 12.04 20.14 8.04
C TRP A 466 10.89 20.31 7.08
N THR A 467 10.21 19.21 6.76
CA THR A 467 8.86 19.23 6.18
C THR A 467 7.84 19.21 7.32
N LYS A 468 6.84 20.09 7.27
CA LYS A 468 5.89 20.34 8.36
C LYS A 468 4.46 20.21 7.85
N ASN A 469 3.79 19.17 8.30
CA ASN A 469 2.48 18.75 7.81
C ASN A 469 1.43 19.03 8.88
N TYR A 470 0.28 19.53 8.47
CA TYR A 470 -0.85 19.88 9.33
C TYR A 470 -2.14 19.31 8.71
N SER A 471 -3.00 18.74 9.54
CA SER A 471 -4.31 18.19 9.14
C SER A 471 -5.43 18.95 9.83
N TYR A 472 -6.49 19.27 9.11
CA TYR A 472 -7.66 20.00 9.57
C TYR A 472 -8.92 19.16 9.41
N TYR A 473 -9.78 19.19 10.43
CA TYR A 473 -10.88 18.26 10.60
C TYR A 473 -12.22 18.97 10.59
N ASP A 474 -13.23 18.35 9.98
CA ASP A 474 -14.63 18.78 10.13
C ASP A 474 -15.19 18.39 11.50
N ASP A 475 -16.46 18.77 11.72
CA ASP A 475 -17.19 18.56 12.95
C ASP A 475 -17.58 17.08 13.24
N ARG A 476 -17.17 16.15 12.37
CA ARG A 476 -17.27 14.69 12.50
C ARG A 476 -15.90 14.03 12.69
N GLY A 477 -14.80 14.80 12.73
CA GLY A 477 -13.44 14.28 12.87
C GLY A 477 -12.86 13.71 11.56
N ARG A 478 -13.41 14.06 10.40
CA ARG A 478 -12.91 13.68 9.08
C ARG A 478 -11.96 14.76 8.56
N VAL A 479 -10.86 14.38 7.89
CA VAL A 479 -9.92 15.36 7.32
C VAL A 479 -10.59 16.08 6.15
N ILE A 480 -10.75 17.40 6.25
CA ILE A 480 -11.27 18.26 5.16
C ILE A 480 -10.20 19.15 4.55
N GLY A 481 -8.99 19.17 5.08
CA GLY A 481 -7.86 19.80 4.41
C GLY A 481 -6.57 19.62 5.13
N THR A 482 -5.49 19.98 4.45
CA THR A 482 -4.13 19.79 4.91
C THR A 482 -3.21 20.91 4.45
N THR A 483 -2.07 21.04 5.12
CA THR A 483 -1.00 21.94 4.71
C THR A 483 0.35 21.30 4.96
N SER A 484 1.18 21.22 3.92
CA SER A 484 2.61 20.97 3.99
C SER A 484 3.33 22.31 3.92
N ILE A 485 4.36 22.47 4.73
CA ILE A 485 5.43 23.44 4.51
C ILE A 485 6.67 22.60 4.26
N ASN A 486 7.13 22.58 3.02
CA ASN A 486 8.24 21.74 2.59
C ASN A 486 9.59 22.23 3.16
N HIS A 487 10.64 21.43 2.98
CA HIS A 487 11.99 21.72 3.48
C HIS A 487 12.66 22.97 2.87
N LEU A 488 12.08 23.59 1.84
CA LEU A 488 12.47 24.88 1.26
C LEU A 488 11.59 26.06 1.74
N ASN A 489 10.66 25.81 2.67
CA ASN A 489 9.60 26.69 3.15
C ASN A 489 8.49 27.02 2.13
N GLY A 490 8.48 26.38 0.96
CA GLY A 490 7.31 26.38 0.08
C GLY A 490 6.11 25.73 0.74
N LYS A 491 4.90 26.07 0.29
CA LYS A 491 3.65 25.59 0.89
C LYS A 491 2.89 24.74 -0.12
N THR A 492 2.31 23.65 0.37
CA THR A 492 1.30 22.87 -0.35
C THR A 492 0.05 22.82 0.51
N ARG A 493 -1.07 23.37 0.05
CA ARG A 493 -2.36 23.35 0.75
C ARG A 493 -3.37 22.57 -0.07
N VAL A 494 -4.09 21.66 0.56
CA VAL A 494 -5.22 20.93 -0.04
C VAL A 494 -6.47 21.22 0.78
N GLU A 495 -7.56 21.61 0.14
CA GLU A 495 -8.86 21.86 0.76
C GLU A 495 -9.93 21.05 0.04
N MET A 496 -10.60 20.16 0.77
CA MET A 496 -11.56 19.19 0.25
C MET A 496 -12.97 19.49 0.77
N LYS A 497 -13.98 19.17 -0.04
CA LYS A 497 -15.38 19.16 0.36
C LYS A 497 -15.91 17.74 0.34
N LEU A 498 -16.27 17.22 1.50
CA LEU A 498 -16.82 15.87 1.66
C LEU A 498 -18.36 15.89 1.56
N ASP A 499 -18.96 14.82 1.06
CA ASP A 499 -20.40 14.58 1.24
C ASP A 499 -20.71 14.04 2.65
N PHE A 500 -21.96 13.65 2.91
CA PHE A 500 -22.35 13.07 4.19
C PHE A 500 -21.68 11.71 4.45
N ALA A 501 -21.52 10.87 3.41
CA ALA A 501 -20.81 9.60 3.49
C ALA A 501 -19.29 9.75 3.69
N GLY A 502 -18.71 10.91 3.33
CA GLY A 502 -17.29 11.19 3.46
C GLY A 502 -16.48 11.06 2.19
N VAL A 503 -17.11 10.93 1.01
CA VAL A 503 -16.39 10.97 -0.27
C VAL A 503 -16.12 12.41 -0.70
N VAL A 504 -14.95 12.64 -1.30
CA VAL A 504 -14.51 13.97 -1.78
C VAL A 504 -15.32 14.33 -3.02
N THR A 505 -16.14 15.38 -2.95
CA THR A 505 -16.95 15.86 -4.10
C THR A 505 -16.24 16.96 -4.89
N HIS A 506 -15.38 17.72 -4.22
CA HIS A 506 -14.62 18.84 -4.77
C HIS A 506 -13.33 19.01 -3.98
N SER A 507 -12.27 19.48 -4.63
CA SER A 507 -11.04 19.88 -3.95
C SER A 507 -10.27 20.96 -4.69
N GLU A 508 -9.55 21.77 -3.93
CA GLU A 508 -8.61 22.78 -4.40
C GLU A 508 -7.22 22.52 -3.80
N THR A 509 -6.19 22.58 -4.65
CA THR A 509 -4.78 22.39 -4.28
C THR A 509 -3.96 23.60 -4.68
N TRP A 510 -3.22 24.19 -3.75
CA TRP A 510 -2.26 25.27 -4.01
C TRP A 510 -0.85 24.83 -3.66
N HIS A 511 0.10 25.01 -4.57
CA HIS A 511 1.48 24.62 -4.38
C HIS A 511 2.48 25.70 -4.83
N ASN A 512 3.47 26.00 -3.99
CA ASN A 512 4.60 26.87 -4.33
C ASN A 512 5.91 26.27 -3.79
N LYS A 513 7.01 26.33 -4.56
CA LYS A 513 8.31 25.73 -4.20
C LYS A 513 8.97 26.46 -3.03
N LYS A 514 8.86 27.79 -2.97
CA LYS A 514 9.41 28.67 -1.92
C LYS A 514 8.39 29.74 -1.51
N THR A 515 8.55 30.29 -0.31
CA THR A 515 7.74 31.43 0.19
C THR A 515 7.81 32.63 -0.75
N GLY A 516 6.65 33.21 -1.10
CA GLY A 516 6.55 34.43 -1.90
C GLY A 516 6.42 34.22 -3.41
N GLU A 517 6.58 32.99 -3.90
CA GLU A 517 6.22 32.60 -5.25
C GLU A 517 4.68 32.56 -5.42
N GLN A 518 4.19 32.78 -6.64
CA GLN A 518 2.77 32.56 -6.95
C GLN A 518 2.48 31.05 -6.93
N PRO A 519 1.41 30.60 -6.26
CA PRO A 519 1.08 29.19 -6.23
C PRO A 519 0.55 28.70 -7.58
N ILE A 520 0.95 27.50 -7.96
CA ILE A 520 0.16 26.66 -8.88
C ILE A 520 -1.14 26.34 -8.14
N HIS A 521 -2.28 26.53 -8.79
CA HIS A 521 -3.59 26.19 -8.26
C HIS A 521 -4.25 25.14 -9.16
N ILE A 522 -4.74 24.07 -8.56
CA ILE A 522 -5.42 22.94 -9.20
C ILE A 522 -6.80 22.80 -8.58
N ILE A 523 -7.80 22.54 -9.41
CA ILE A 523 -9.19 22.34 -8.99
C ILE A 523 -9.68 21.00 -9.54
N GLU A 524 -10.29 20.18 -8.69
CA GLU A 524 -10.82 18.87 -9.06
C GLU A 524 -12.28 18.70 -8.61
N ASP A 525 -13.12 18.15 -9.49
CA ASP A 525 -14.52 17.82 -9.19
C ASP A 525 -14.78 16.32 -9.42
N PHE A 526 -15.52 15.70 -8.50
CA PHE A 526 -15.80 14.26 -8.49
C PHE A 526 -17.32 14.01 -8.51
N VAL A 527 -17.77 13.20 -9.46
CA VAL A 527 -19.17 12.80 -9.58
C VAL A 527 -19.29 11.30 -9.35
N TYR A 528 -20.08 10.91 -8.35
CA TYR A 528 -20.34 9.51 -8.01
C TYR A 528 -21.73 9.06 -8.44
N ASP A 529 -21.96 7.75 -8.45
CA ASP A 529 -23.30 7.17 -8.59
C ASP A 529 -24.05 7.04 -7.25
N HIS A 530 -25.21 6.40 -7.26
CA HIS A 530 -26.04 6.21 -6.07
C HIS A 530 -25.45 5.25 -5.04
N GLN A 531 -24.32 4.59 -5.32
CA GLN A 531 -23.57 3.68 -4.43
C GLN A 531 -22.10 4.13 -4.24
N ASN A 532 -21.81 5.43 -4.40
CA ASN A 532 -20.45 6.01 -4.25
C ASN A 532 -19.37 5.48 -5.21
N ARG A 533 -19.74 4.88 -6.36
CA ARG A 533 -18.76 4.54 -7.42
C ARG A 533 -18.45 5.78 -8.26
N LEU A 534 -17.16 6.06 -8.50
CA LEU A 534 -16.73 7.27 -9.21
C LEU A 534 -17.08 7.22 -10.71
N LYS A 535 -18.05 8.03 -11.12
CA LYS A 535 -18.43 8.18 -12.53
C LYS A 535 -17.55 9.14 -13.29
N LYS A 536 -17.28 10.34 -12.75
CA LYS A 536 -16.49 11.36 -13.45
C LYS A 536 -15.47 12.05 -12.55
N HIS A 537 -14.32 12.34 -13.12
CA HIS A 537 -13.24 13.11 -12.48
C HIS A 537 -12.80 14.22 -13.43
N TYR A 538 -13.06 15.46 -13.03
CA TYR A 538 -12.64 16.68 -13.71
C TYR A 538 -11.41 17.26 -13.04
N HIS A 539 -10.54 17.89 -13.83
CA HIS A 539 -9.31 18.52 -13.38
C HIS A 539 -9.06 19.83 -14.15
N GLU A 540 -8.64 20.87 -13.43
CA GLU A 540 -8.28 22.18 -13.97
C GLU A 540 -6.97 22.65 -13.33
N VAL A 541 -6.14 23.35 -14.10
CA VAL A 541 -5.00 24.13 -13.59
C VAL A 541 -5.36 25.60 -13.81
N GLU A 542 -5.33 26.42 -12.77
CA GLU A 542 -5.84 27.80 -12.82
C GLU A 542 -5.18 28.62 -13.95
N GLY A 543 -6.00 29.39 -14.67
CA GLY A 543 -5.58 30.12 -15.87
C GLY A 543 -5.56 29.28 -17.15
N LYS A 544 -6.00 28.02 -17.11
CA LYS A 544 -6.17 27.13 -18.28
C LYS A 544 -7.61 26.62 -18.40
N SER A 545 -8.45 27.40 -19.07
CA SER A 545 -9.79 26.95 -19.49
C SER A 545 -9.73 26.29 -20.87
N PRO A 546 -10.57 25.28 -21.19
CA PRO A 546 -11.66 24.72 -20.37
C PRO A 546 -11.21 23.53 -19.47
N LYS A 547 -12.09 23.07 -18.58
CA LYS A 547 -11.82 21.94 -17.67
C LYS A 547 -11.58 20.64 -18.45
N GLU A 548 -10.60 19.86 -18.01
CA GLU A 548 -10.28 18.56 -18.61
C GLU A 548 -11.02 17.45 -17.84
N LEU A 549 -11.69 16.56 -18.57
CA LEU A 549 -12.33 15.36 -18.03
C LEU A 549 -11.31 14.22 -18.10
N LEU A 550 -10.62 13.98 -16.97
CA LEU A 550 -9.59 12.94 -16.88
C LEU A 550 -10.21 11.55 -17.09
N ALA A 551 -11.34 11.28 -16.43
CA ALA A 551 -12.04 9.99 -16.52
C ALA A 551 -13.57 10.14 -16.54
N ASP A 552 -14.24 9.42 -17.44
CA ASP A 552 -15.69 9.10 -17.45
C ASP A 552 -15.84 7.57 -17.44
N ASN A 553 -16.21 7.01 -16.29
CA ASN A 553 -16.28 5.57 -16.02
C ASN A 553 -17.71 5.03 -16.19
N THR A 554 -17.84 3.87 -16.83
CA THR A 554 -19.04 3.00 -16.78
C THR A 554 -18.73 1.72 -16.02
N TYR A 555 -19.75 1.16 -15.37
CA TYR A 555 -19.63 -0.07 -14.59
C TYR A 555 -20.63 -1.11 -15.08
N ASP A 556 -20.22 -2.38 -15.10
CA ASP A 556 -21.09 -3.50 -15.48
C ASP A 556 -22.12 -3.85 -14.39
N ALA A 557 -23.01 -4.80 -14.66
CA ALA A 557 -24.05 -5.19 -13.71
C ALA A 557 -23.50 -5.81 -12.40
N LEU A 558 -22.23 -6.19 -12.34
CA LEU A 558 -21.52 -6.67 -11.15
C LEU A 558 -20.74 -5.54 -10.43
N GLY A 559 -20.75 -4.32 -10.96
CA GLY A 559 -20.04 -3.17 -10.39
C GLY A 559 -18.56 -3.07 -10.78
N ARG A 560 -18.08 -3.89 -11.73
CA ARG A 560 -16.70 -3.83 -12.25
C ARG A 560 -16.58 -2.72 -13.30
N LEU A 561 -15.41 -2.12 -13.44
CA LEU A 561 -15.15 -1.09 -14.45
C LEU A 561 -15.29 -1.69 -15.86
N ASP A 562 -16.23 -1.20 -16.66
CA ASP A 562 -16.53 -1.70 -18.00
C ASP A 562 -15.83 -0.84 -19.08
N THR A 563 -16.07 0.47 -19.06
CA THR A 563 -15.32 1.42 -19.89
C THR A 563 -14.85 2.63 -19.11
N LYS A 564 -13.75 3.23 -19.57
CA LYS A 564 -13.24 4.54 -19.15
C LYS A 564 -12.97 5.39 -20.38
N LYS A 565 -13.58 6.56 -20.49
CA LYS A 565 -13.16 7.58 -21.48
C LYS A 565 -12.16 8.51 -20.82
N VAL A 566 -11.13 8.93 -21.55
CA VAL A 566 -10.08 9.82 -21.06
C VAL A 566 -9.82 10.98 -22.02
N GLY A 567 -9.46 12.14 -21.48
CA GLY A 567 -9.04 13.31 -22.25
C GLY A 567 -10.12 13.99 -23.07
N ALA A 568 -11.37 13.98 -22.61
CA ALA A 568 -12.39 14.89 -23.15
C ALA A 568 -12.22 16.28 -22.51
N ARG A 569 -12.68 17.35 -23.18
CA ARG A 569 -12.76 18.68 -22.56
C ARG A 569 -14.20 19.09 -22.35
N SER A 570 -14.49 19.74 -21.24
CA SER A 570 -15.82 20.23 -20.89
C SER A 570 -15.80 21.71 -20.54
N ASP A 571 -16.84 22.45 -20.91
CA ASP A 571 -17.03 23.82 -20.46
C ASP A 571 -17.24 23.91 -18.94
N ALA A 572 -17.35 25.14 -18.42
CA ALA A 572 -17.57 25.38 -16.99
C ALA A 572 -18.93 24.84 -16.47
N ASN A 573 -19.84 24.41 -17.35
CA ASN A 573 -21.12 23.79 -17.03
C ASN A 573 -21.09 22.26 -17.19
N PHE A 574 -19.89 21.67 -17.32
CA PHE A 574 -19.67 20.23 -17.55
C PHE A 574 -20.21 19.69 -18.88
N THR A 575 -20.41 20.56 -19.88
CA THR A 575 -20.82 20.18 -21.24
C THR A 575 -19.58 19.87 -22.10
N GLU A 576 -19.54 18.70 -22.73
CA GLU A 576 -18.42 18.27 -23.55
C GLU A 576 -18.22 19.18 -24.79
N VAL A 577 -17.03 19.78 -24.91
CA VAL A 577 -16.63 20.67 -26.02
C VAL A 577 -15.60 20.05 -26.95
N LEU A 578 -14.88 19.00 -26.51
CA LEU A 578 -14.05 18.16 -27.37
C LEU A 578 -14.25 16.67 -27.01
N PRO A 579 -14.34 15.78 -28.02
CA PRO A 579 -14.54 14.34 -27.80
C PRO A 579 -13.34 13.72 -27.07
N PRO A 580 -13.52 12.64 -26.29
CA PRO A 580 -12.43 11.97 -25.59
C PRO A 580 -11.32 11.50 -26.54
N LEU A 581 -10.07 11.58 -26.07
CA LEU A 581 -8.91 11.07 -26.81
C LEU A 581 -9.00 9.56 -27.04
N GLN A 582 -9.42 8.82 -26.01
CA GLN A 582 -9.60 7.37 -26.06
C GLN A 582 -10.82 6.94 -25.23
N THR A 583 -11.42 5.83 -25.63
CA THR A 583 -12.36 5.04 -24.80
C THR A 583 -11.74 3.67 -24.59
N ILE A 584 -11.38 3.39 -23.34
CA ILE A 584 -10.72 2.17 -22.88
C ILE A 584 -11.81 1.21 -22.40
N LYS A 585 -11.86 -0.01 -22.96
CA LYS A 585 -12.78 -1.07 -22.52
C LYS A 585 -12.02 -2.13 -21.73
N TYR A 586 -12.60 -2.67 -20.67
CA TYR A 586 -12.03 -3.77 -19.89
C TYR A 586 -12.84 -5.05 -20.08
N SER A 587 -12.20 -6.21 -19.89
CA SER A 587 -12.82 -7.53 -19.99
C SER A 587 -12.35 -8.43 -18.84
N TYR A 588 -13.21 -9.32 -18.37
CA TYR A 588 -12.96 -10.20 -17.23
C TYR A 588 -13.41 -11.65 -17.48
N ASN A 589 -12.83 -12.62 -16.77
CA ASN A 589 -13.37 -13.98 -16.67
C ASN A 589 -14.37 -14.11 -15.51
N ILE A 590 -14.94 -15.31 -15.32
CA ILE A 590 -15.89 -15.59 -14.21
C ILE A 590 -15.26 -15.43 -12.82
N ARG A 591 -13.97 -15.75 -12.65
CA ARG A 591 -13.22 -15.54 -11.39
C ARG A 591 -12.84 -14.06 -11.15
N GLY A 592 -13.28 -13.14 -12.03
CA GLY A 592 -13.04 -11.71 -11.91
C GLY A 592 -11.65 -11.25 -12.36
N TRP A 593 -10.83 -12.13 -12.92
CA TRP A 593 -9.51 -11.77 -13.44
C TRP A 593 -9.63 -11.02 -14.77
N MET A 594 -8.80 -10.01 -15.00
CA MET A 594 -8.83 -9.25 -16.25
C MET A 594 -8.34 -10.11 -17.41
N THR A 595 -9.14 -10.22 -18.47
CA THR A 595 -8.79 -10.94 -19.70
C THR A 595 -8.38 -10.01 -20.83
N GLY A 596 -8.58 -8.69 -20.70
CA GLY A 596 -7.95 -7.73 -21.60
C GLY A 596 -8.40 -6.29 -21.46
N ILE A 597 -7.73 -5.45 -22.23
CA ILE A 597 -7.96 -4.02 -22.42
C ILE A 597 -8.19 -3.79 -23.91
N ASN A 598 -9.25 -3.04 -24.26
CA ASN A 598 -9.63 -2.76 -25.64
C ASN A 598 -9.79 -4.03 -26.49
N LEU A 599 -10.58 -4.99 -26.01
CA LEU A 599 -10.97 -6.15 -26.79
C LEU A 599 -12.28 -5.91 -27.56
N THR A 600 -12.32 -6.39 -28.80
CA THR A 600 -13.53 -6.48 -29.61
C THR A 600 -14.58 -7.39 -28.94
N ASN A 601 -15.82 -7.35 -29.42
CA ASN A 601 -16.91 -8.16 -28.82
C ASN A 601 -16.73 -9.68 -29.05
N ASP A 602 -15.90 -10.10 -30.01
CA ASP A 602 -15.45 -11.48 -30.21
C ASP A 602 -14.11 -11.80 -29.49
N GLY A 603 -13.65 -10.92 -28.60
CA GLY A 603 -12.52 -11.17 -27.70
C GLY A 603 -11.15 -11.15 -28.39
N LYS A 604 -11.00 -10.43 -29.50
CA LYS A 604 -9.74 -10.18 -30.22
C LYS A 604 -9.18 -8.81 -29.86
N LEU A 605 -7.92 -8.57 -30.25
CA LEU A 605 -7.29 -7.25 -30.14
C LEU A 605 -7.98 -6.26 -31.08
N ASP A 606 -8.31 -5.07 -30.58
CA ASP A 606 -8.89 -3.98 -31.36
C ASP A 606 -7.77 -3.12 -32.00
N THR A 607 -7.62 -3.23 -33.32
CA THR A 607 -6.65 -2.42 -34.09
C THR A 607 -7.12 -0.99 -34.37
N GLY A 608 -8.37 -0.64 -34.02
CA GLY A 608 -8.86 0.75 -34.02
C GLY A 608 -8.43 1.56 -32.79
N LYS A 609 -7.58 1.01 -31.92
CA LYS A 609 -7.15 1.60 -30.64
C LYS A 609 -5.64 1.78 -30.61
N LEU A 610 -5.19 2.80 -29.86
CA LEU A 610 -3.76 3.07 -29.66
C LEU A 610 -3.02 1.94 -28.95
N PHE A 611 -3.74 1.19 -28.11
CA PHE A 611 -3.24 0.02 -27.42
C PHE A 611 -4.40 -0.95 -27.20
N SER A 612 -4.15 -2.23 -27.47
CA SER A 612 -5.05 -3.35 -27.13
C SER A 612 -4.23 -4.50 -26.57
N TYR A 613 -4.78 -5.18 -25.57
CA TYR A 613 -4.07 -6.11 -24.70
C TYR A 613 -4.98 -7.29 -24.33
N LYS A 614 -4.53 -8.53 -24.48
CA LYS A 614 -5.26 -9.74 -24.06
C LYS A 614 -4.40 -10.58 -23.12
N LEU A 615 -5.01 -11.06 -22.05
CA LEU A 615 -4.44 -11.90 -21.01
C LEU A 615 -5.10 -13.27 -21.05
N LYS A 616 -4.31 -14.34 -21.01
CA LYS A 616 -4.78 -15.73 -21.11
C LYS A 616 -4.16 -16.60 -20.03
N TYR A 617 -4.96 -17.53 -19.51
CA TYR A 617 -4.60 -18.39 -18.38
C TYR A 617 -4.82 -19.85 -18.75
N ASN A 618 -6.09 -20.27 -18.77
CA ASN A 618 -6.54 -21.57 -19.19
C ASN A 618 -6.75 -21.67 -20.72
N ASP A 619 -6.62 -20.57 -21.47
CA ASP A 619 -6.90 -20.44 -22.91
C ASP A 619 -5.73 -19.96 -23.83
N PRO A 620 -4.42 -20.18 -23.52
CA PRO A 620 -3.31 -19.80 -24.41
C PRO A 620 -3.37 -20.52 -25.76
N ALA A 621 -2.80 -19.91 -26.80
CA ALA A 621 -2.73 -20.53 -28.13
C ALA A 621 -1.87 -21.80 -28.13
N ASN A 622 -0.81 -21.82 -27.32
CA ASN A 622 -0.08 -23.04 -27.00
C ASN A 622 -0.76 -23.76 -25.81
N THR A 623 -1.50 -24.84 -26.07
CA THR A 623 -2.28 -25.54 -25.03
C THR A 623 -1.44 -26.27 -23.98
N THR A 624 -0.13 -26.39 -24.15
CA THR A 624 0.77 -27.07 -23.21
C THR A 624 1.17 -26.21 -22.00
N ILE A 625 0.96 -24.90 -22.07
CA ILE A 625 1.36 -23.94 -21.02
C ILE A 625 0.17 -23.40 -20.21
N LYS A 626 -1.01 -24.02 -20.33
CA LYS A 626 -2.24 -23.66 -19.59
C LYS A 626 -2.01 -23.55 -18.08
N LYS A 627 -2.67 -22.57 -17.46
CA LYS A 627 -2.63 -22.29 -16.03
C LYS A 627 -4.05 -22.04 -15.49
N TYR A 628 -4.44 -22.79 -14.46
CA TYR A 628 -5.77 -22.68 -13.81
C TYR A 628 -5.71 -21.94 -12.48
N ASN A 629 -4.51 -21.84 -11.95
CA ASN A 629 -4.17 -21.31 -10.64
C ASN A 629 -4.02 -19.77 -10.55
N GLY A 630 -4.12 -19.08 -11.69
CA GLY A 630 -3.98 -17.62 -11.80
C GLY A 630 -2.68 -17.13 -12.44
N ASN A 631 -1.69 -18.00 -12.69
CA ASN A 631 -0.54 -17.63 -13.52
C ASN A 631 -0.98 -17.28 -14.94
N ILE A 632 -0.36 -16.25 -15.53
CA ILE A 632 -0.66 -15.84 -16.89
C ILE A 632 0.16 -16.71 -17.84
N SER A 633 -0.48 -17.48 -18.71
CA SER A 633 0.19 -18.34 -19.68
C SER A 633 0.64 -17.58 -20.92
N GLU A 634 -0.15 -16.62 -21.38
CA GLU A 634 0.08 -15.93 -22.64
C GLU A 634 -0.49 -14.52 -22.60
N VAL A 635 0.23 -13.56 -23.17
CA VAL A 635 -0.22 -12.18 -23.34
C VAL A 635 -0.03 -11.74 -24.79
N ASP A 636 -1.09 -11.20 -25.38
CA ASP A 636 -1.11 -10.66 -26.74
C ASP A 636 -1.31 -9.15 -26.70
N TRP A 637 -0.62 -8.39 -27.55
CA TRP A 637 -0.83 -6.94 -27.64
C TRP A 637 -0.57 -6.34 -29.01
N THR A 638 -1.13 -5.14 -29.22
CA THR A 638 -0.87 -4.32 -30.41
C THR A 638 -1.03 -2.84 -30.12
N TYR A 639 -0.44 -2.02 -30.98
CA TYR A 639 -0.54 -0.56 -31.00
C TYR A 639 -1.20 -0.11 -32.31
N GLY A 640 -2.42 -0.58 -32.56
CA GLY A 640 -3.23 -0.20 -33.74
C GLY A 640 -2.84 -0.83 -35.08
N ALA A 641 -2.07 -1.92 -35.10
CA ALA A 641 -1.60 -2.55 -36.34
C ALA A 641 -1.82 -4.08 -36.37
N ASN A 642 -1.94 -4.66 -37.57
CA ASN A 642 -2.12 -6.10 -37.81
C ASN A 642 -0.85 -6.96 -37.54
N ASN A 643 0.14 -6.40 -36.86
CA ASN A 643 1.37 -7.08 -36.43
C ASN A 643 1.31 -7.25 -34.91
N TYR A 644 0.65 -8.32 -34.45
CA TYR A 644 0.45 -8.58 -33.04
C TYR A 644 1.73 -9.10 -32.40
N GLN A 645 1.97 -8.66 -31.16
CA GLN A 645 3.06 -9.13 -30.32
C GLN A 645 2.51 -10.14 -29.31
N ARG A 646 3.30 -11.17 -28.97
CA ARG A 646 2.95 -12.21 -27.99
C ARG A 646 4.11 -12.50 -27.06
N TYR A 647 3.81 -12.73 -25.79
CA TYR A 647 4.65 -13.52 -24.90
C TYR A 647 3.91 -14.79 -24.48
N GLU A 648 4.59 -15.94 -24.58
CA GLU A 648 4.21 -17.20 -23.95
C GLU A 648 5.09 -17.41 -22.71
N TYR A 649 4.49 -17.64 -21.54
CA TYR A 649 5.20 -17.78 -20.27
C TYR A 649 5.24 -19.23 -19.79
N THR A 650 6.40 -19.66 -19.30
CA THR A 650 6.54 -20.94 -18.60
C THR A 650 7.10 -20.72 -17.19
N TYR A 651 6.68 -21.59 -16.28
CA TYR A 651 6.97 -21.52 -14.86
C TYR A 651 7.59 -22.84 -14.39
N ASP A 652 8.30 -22.81 -13.27
CA ASP A 652 8.63 -24.03 -12.52
C ASP A 652 7.52 -24.40 -11.53
N ASP A 653 7.66 -25.56 -10.89
CA ASP A 653 6.69 -26.10 -9.93
C ASP A 653 6.60 -25.27 -8.61
N LEU A 654 7.38 -24.19 -8.51
CA LEU A 654 7.32 -23.21 -7.42
C LEU A 654 6.69 -21.89 -7.88
N ASN A 655 6.16 -21.86 -9.10
CA ASN A 655 5.54 -20.71 -9.76
C ASN A 655 6.48 -19.54 -10.01
N ARG A 656 7.77 -19.82 -10.20
CA ARG A 656 8.78 -18.84 -10.62
C ARG A 656 8.89 -18.87 -12.14
N LEU A 657 9.01 -17.70 -12.76
CA LEU A 657 9.11 -17.56 -14.21
C LEU A 657 10.40 -18.23 -14.70
N ARG A 658 10.27 -19.24 -15.56
CA ARG A 658 11.41 -19.86 -16.26
C ARG A 658 11.71 -19.14 -17.58
N LYS A 659 10.69 -18.80 -18.36
CA LYS A 659 10.86 -18.25 -19.70
C LYS A 659 9.71 -17.33 -20.10
N GLY A 660 10.04 -16.17 -20.68
CA GLY A 660 9.14 -15.43 -21.56
C GLY A 660 9.57 -15.64 -23.00
N ASN A 661 8.78 -16.39 -23.78
CA ASN A 661 9.04 -16.66 -25.20
C ASN A 661 8.28 -15.64 -26.06
N TYR A 662 9.02 -14.71 -26.67
CA TYR A 662 8.47 -13.65 -27.50
C TYR A 662 8.19 -14.13 -28.93
N LYS A 663 6.99 -13.86 -29.44
CA LYS A 663 6.59 -14.13 -30.82
C LYS A 663 5.90 -12.91 -31.42
N THR A 664 5.86 -12.86 -32.75
CA THR A 664 4.90 -12.00 -33.46
C THR A 664 3.87 -12.87 -34.17
N PHE A 665 2.65 -12.37 -34.35
CA PHE A 665 1.61 -13.08 -35.08
C PHE A 665 0.66 -12.13 -35.79
N ASN A 666 -0.11 -12.69 -36.71
CA ASN A 666 -1.29 -12.07 -37.33
C ASN A 666 -2.42 -13.11 -37.36
N GLU A 667 -3.50 -12.85 -38.08
CA GLU A 667 -4.68 -13.74 -38.09
C GLU A 667 -4.42 -15.15 -38.65
N THR A 668 -3.35 -15.35 -39.44
CA THR A 668 -3.09 -16.61 -40.16
C THR A 668 -1.74 -17.25 -39.85
N THR A 669 -0.79 -16.50 -39.28
CA THR A 669 0.59 -16.95 -39.06
C THR A 669 1.15 -16.47 -37.73
N THR A 670 1.92 -17.33 -37.06
CA THR A 670 2.72 -17.00 -35.88
C THR A 670 4.19 -17.22 -36.20
N THR A 671 5.02 -16.23 -35.94
CA THR A 671 6.47 -16.24 -36.17
C THR A 671 7.18 -16.21 -34.83
N ASP A 672 7.91 -17.29 -34.51
CA ASP A 672 8.81 -17.33 -33.37
C ASP A 672 10.15 -16.69 -33.77
N SER A 673 10.24 -15.37 -33.63
CA SER A 673 11.45 -14.61 -33.95
C SER A 673 12.51 -14.65 -32.85
N LYS A 674 12.15 -15.12 -31.65
CA LYS A 674 12.98 -15.16 -30.43
C LYS A 674 13.55 -13.81 -29.98
N PHE A 675 13.08 -12.68 -30.56
CA PHE A 675 13.74 -11.36 -30.44
C PHE A 675 13.83 -10.82 -29.02
N PHE A 676 12.84 -11.04 -28.15
CA PHE A 676 12.84 -10.50 -26.79
C PHE A 676 12.70 -11.61 -25.75
N ASN A 677 13.24 -12.79 -26.06
CA ASN A 677 13.21 -13.91 -25.13
C ASN A 677 14.02 -13.59 -23.89
N GLU A 678 13.46 -13.93 -22.72
CA GLU A 678 14.16 -13.91 -21.43
C GLU A 678 13.97 -15.27 -20.77
N GLU A 679 15.06 -15.86 -20.27
CA GLU A 679 15.06 -17.21 -19.71
C GLU A 679 15.99 -17.33 -18.51
N LEU A 680 15.49 -17.90 -17.41
CA LEU A 680 16.14 -17.88 -16.10
C LEU A 680 16.23 -19.28 -15.46
N THR A 681 17.22 -19.45 -14.58
CA THR A 681 17.28 -20.55 -13.61
C THR A 681 17.50 -20.01 -12.21
N TYR A 682 17.13 -20.79 -11.20
CA TYR A 682 17.21 -20.41 -9.78
C TYR A 682 17.80 -21.53 -8.92
N ASP A 683 18.35 -21.17 -7.75
CA ASP A 683 18.55 -22.11 -6.65
C ASP A 683 17.23 -22.39 -5.91
N ILE A 684 17.28 -23.10 -4.79
CA ILE A 684 16.08 -23.41 -3.98
C ILE A 684 15.64 -22.29 -3.02
N ASN A 685 16.47 -21.26 -2.78
CA ASN A 685 16.08 -20.01 -2.11
C ASN A 685 15.45 -18.99 -3.08
N GLY A 686 15.48 -19.23 -4.39
CA GLY A 686 15.02 -18.25 -5.39
C GLY A 686 16.06 -17.17 -5.71
N ASN A 687 17.34 -17.43 -5.49
CA ASN A 687 18.43 -16.67 -6.09
C ASN A 687 18.53 -17.04 -7.58
N ILE A 688 18.58 -16.05 -8.48
CA ILE A 688 18.84 -16.28 -9.93
C ILE A 688 20.24 -16.88 -10.09
N LYS A 689 20.37 -17.98 -10.83
CA LYS A 689 21.66 -18.65 -11.14
C LYS A 689 22.14 -18.39 -12.56
N SER A 690 21.23 -18.24 -13.52
CA SER A 690 21.54 -17.79 -14.87
C SER A 690 20.39 -16.96 -15.45
N LEU A 691 20.70 -16.07 -16.38
CA LEU A 691 19.73 -15.28 -17.14
C LEU A 691 20.24 -15.15 -18.58
N LYS A 692 19.42 -15.56 -19.55
CA LYS A 692 19.65 -15.32 -20.98
C LYS A 692 18.65 -14.30 -21.50
N ARG A 693 19.10 -13.30 -22.25
CA ARG A 693 18.26 -12.35 -22.98
C ARG A 693 18.66 -12.31 -24.46
N ASN A 694 17.65 -12.28 -25.32
CA ASN A 694 17.80 -11.96 -26.74
C ASN A 694 17.30 -10.53 -26.99
N ALA A 695 17.83 -9.88 -28.00
CA ALA A 695 17.32 -8.64 -28.58
C ALA A 695 16.97 -8.83 -30.06
N ARG A 696 16.23 -7.88 -30.61
CA ARG A 696 16.11 -7.74 -32.06
C ARG A 696 17.47 -7.31 -32.64
N PRO A 697 17.87 -7.80 -33.83
CA PRO A 697 19.08 -7.31 -34.48
C PRO A 697 18.92 -5.86 -34.96
N LYS A 698 20.00 -5.07 -34.90
CA LYS A 698 20.06 -3.76 -35.58
C LYS A 698 19.98 -3.89 -37.10
N THR A 699 20.56 -4.95 -37.66
CA THR A 699 20.58 -5.26 -39.09
C THR A 699 20.40 -6.76 -39.34
N GLY A 700 19.59 -7.12 -40.34
CA GLY A 700 19.24 -8.52 -40.62
C GLY A 700 17.94 -9.00 -39.95
N THR A 701 17.72 -10.31 -39.95
CA THR A 701 16.43 -10.93 -39.56
C THR A 701 16.51 -11.95 -38.41
N ALA A 702 17.71 -12.39 -38.02
CA ALA A 702 17.92 -13.32 -36.92
C ALA A 702 18.08 -12.57 -35.58
N PHE A 703 17.56 -13.12 -34.47
CA PHE A 703 17.72 -12.55 -33.14
C PHE A 703 19.21 -12.38 -32.76
N ASN A 704 19.48 -11.39 -31.91
CA ASN A 704 20.81 -11.12 -31.37
C ASN A 704 20.86 -11.52 -29.89
N PRO A 705 21.64 -12.53 -29.47
CA PRO A 705 21.90 -12.77 -28.06
C PRO A 705 22.56 -11.53 -27.43
N VAL A 706 21.95 -10.99 -26.38
CA VAL A 706 22.48 -9.83 -25.64
C VAL A 706 22.98 -10.20 -24.26
N ASP A 707 22.51 -11.31 -23.68
CA ASP A 707 23.01 -11.79 -22.40
C ASP A 707 23.02 -13.31 -22.32
N ASN A 708 24.06 -13.81 -21.67
CA ASN A 708 24.23 -15.17 -21.20
C ASN A 708 24.86 -15.12 -19.79
N LEU A 709 24.13 -14.52 -18.85
CA LEU A 709 24.58 -14.22 -17.50
C LEU A 709 24.63 -15.47 -16.63
N LYS A 710 25.67 -15.57 -15.82
CA LYS A 710 25.83 -16.55 -14.74
C LYS A 710 26.15 -15.83 -13.43
N TYR A 711 25.42 -16.17 -12.38
CA TYR A 711 25.42 -15.47 -11.10
C TYR A 711 26.14 -16.31 -10.05
N TYR A 712 27.07 -15.69 -9.34
CA TYR A 712 27.88 -16.33 -8.30
C TYR A 712 27.62 -15.68 -6.95
N TYR A 713 27.33 -16.48 -5.92
CA TYR A 713 26.98 -16.00 -4.59
C TYR A 713 28.13 -16.24 -3.61
N GLU A 714 28.23 -15.37 -2.60
CA GLU A 714 29.29 -15.44 -1.59
C GLU A 714 29.29 -16.79 -0.85
N ASN A 715 30.42 -17.12 -0.21
CA ASN A 715 30.58 -18.32 0.63
C ASN A 715 30.30 -19.64 -0.11
N ASN A 716 30.83 -19.78 -1.34
CA ASN A 716 30.66 -20.96 -2.20
C ASN A 716 29.17 -21.28 -2.43
N GLU A 717 28.40 -20.28 -2.88
CA GLU A 717 26.95 -20.35 -3.10
C GLU A 717 26.09 -20.43 -1.81
N LEU A 718 26.68 -20.47 -0.61
CA LEU A 718 25.94 -20.48 0.66
C LEU A 718 25.61 -19.06 1.17
N SER A 719 25.07 -18.22 0.29
CA SER A 719 24.67 -16.84 0.60
C SER A 719 23.58 -16.32 -0.34
N ASN A 720 22.78 -15.37 0.13
CA ASN A 720 21.86 -14.60 -0.73
C ASN A 720 22.55 -13.38 -1.40
N ARG A 721 23.75 -13.00 -0.94
CA ARG A 721 24.55 -11.88 -1.47
C ARG A 721 25.24 -12.28 -2.78
N LEU A 722 25.07 -11.45 -3.82
CA LEU A 722 25.67 -11.64 -5.14
C LEU A 722 27.14 -11.21 -5.13
N GLN A 723 28.07 -12.14 -5.31
CA GLN A 723 29.50 -11.85 -5.36
C GLN A 723 29.92 -11.29 -6.73
N LYS A 724 29.47 -11.89 -7.83
CA LYS A 724 29.77 -11.43 -9.20
C LYS A 724 28.79 -11.99 -10.22
N ILE A 725 28.73 -11.36 -11.39
CA ILE A 725 28.07 -11.89 -12.59
C ILE A 725 29.15 -12.07 -13.67
N THR A 726 29.02 -13.09 -14.53
CA THR A 726 29.77 -13.17 -15.79
C THR A 726 28.78 -13.26 -16.94
N ASP A 727 28.89 -12.36 -17.92
CA ASP A 727 28.23 -12.53 -19.21
C ASP A 727 29.09 -13.37 -20.15
N ASN A 728 28.45 -14.26 -20.90
CA ASN A 728 29.03 -15.11 -21.94
C ASN A 728 30.37 -15.77 -21.52
N GLU A 729 30.36 -16.51 -20.42
CA GLU A 729 31.57 -17.10 -19.79
C GLU A 729 32.46 -17.86 -20.80
N GLY A 730 33.65 -17.30 -21.09
CA GLY A 730 34.61 -17.83 -22.07
C GLY A 730 34.54 -17.20 -23.47
N GLY A 731 33.63 -16.26 -23.70
CA GLY A 731 33.46 -15.48 -24.93
C GLY A 731 33.57 -13.97 -24.70
N VAL A 732 33.03 -13.19 -25.65
CA VAL A 732 32.92 -11.73 -25.57
C VAL A 732 31.54 -11.36 -25.04
N ALA A 733 31.47 -10.53 -24.00
CA ALA A 733 30.23 -10.02 -23.43
C ALA A 733 29.55 -9.00 -24.35
N ASN A 734 28.22 -8.86 -24.26
CA ASN A 734 27.46 -7.92 -25.08
C ASN A 734 26.80 -6.83 -24.21
N SER A 735 27.46 -5.66 -24.12
CA SER A 735 27.05 -4.54 -23.27
C SER A 735 25.73 -3.86 -23.68
N SER A 736 25.06 -4.30 -24.74
CA SER A 736 23.68 -3.90 -25.05
C SER A 736 22.68 -4.38 -23.99
N GLY A 737 23.00 -5.45 -23.26
CA GLY A 737 22.26 -5.99 -22.13
C GLY A 737 22.88 -5.58 -20.78
N TYR A 738 23.45 -6.55 -20.06
CA TYR A 738 24.28 -6.29 -18.89
C TYR A 738 25.64 -5.70 -19.31
N PRO A 739 26.09 -4.57 -18.72
CA PRO A 739 27.20 -3.80 -19.27
C PRO A 739 28.62 -4.39 -19.11
N GLY A 740 28.80 -5.50 -18.38
CA GLY A 740 30.13 -6.02 -18.03
C GLY A 740 30.17 -7.49 -17.61
N GLY A 741 31.17 -7.87 -16.82
CA GLY A 741 31.27 -9.22 -16.29
C GLY A 741 32.60 -9.51 -15.59
N GLY A 742 32.50 -10.17 -14.43
CA GLY A 742 33.62 -10.65 -13.63
C GLY A 742 33.99 -9.74 -12.45
N GLY A 743 33.44 -8.53 -12.38
CA GLY A 743 33.62 -7.61 -11.27
C GLY A 743 33.12 -8.18 -9.93
N ILE A 744 33.87 -7.93 -8.86
CA ILE A 744 33.50 -8.35 -7.51
C ILE A 744 32.68 -7.25 -6.84
N ASN A 745 31.46 -7.60 -6.46
CA ASN A 745 30.59 -6.77 -5.63
C ASN A 745 30.99 -6.91 -4.16
N THR A 746 30.79 -5.85 -3.38
CA THR A 746 31.06 -5.85 -1.93
C THR A 746 29.84 -5.37 -1.17
N TYR A 747 29.77 -5.64 0.14
CA TYR A 747 28.61 -5.33 0.99
C TYR A 747 29.02 -4.82 2.37
N ASP A 748 28.18 -4.01 3.00
CA ASP A 748 28.32 -3.60 4.40
C ASP A 748 27.81 -4.66 5.39
N SER A 749 27.76 -4.34 6.69
CA SER A 749 27.24 -5.26 7.71
C SER A 749 25.72 -5.34 7.72
N ASN A 750 25.01 -4.34 7.20
CA ASN A 750 23.55 -4.36 7.02
C ASN A 750 23.11 -5.17 5.78
N GLY A 751 24.05 -5.56 4.91
CA GLY A 751 23.77 -6.28 3.66
C GLY A 751 23.48 -5.37 2.47
N ASN A 752 23.88 -4.10 2.53
CA ASN A 752 23.77 -3.16 1.42
C ASN A 752 24.96 -3.31 0.49
N MET A 753 24.74 -3.39 -0.82
CA MET A 753 25.79 -3.45 -1.83
C MET A 753 26.58 -2.14 -1.88
N LEU A 754 27.89 -2.20 -1.62
CA LEU A 754 28.78 -1.04 -1.65
C LEU A 754 29.35 -0.79 -3.05
N THR A 755 29.72 -1.82 -3.80
CA THR A 755 30.33 -1.69 -5.14
C THR A 755 29.70 -2.63 -6.14
N MET A 756 29.68 -2.22 -7.41
CA MET A 756 29.31 -3.04 -8.56
C MET A 756 30.15 -2.63 -9.78
N PRO A 757 31.41 -3.12 -9.89
CA PRO A 757 32.37 -2.63 -10.88
C PRO A 757 31.92 -2.78 -12.33
N ASP A 758 31.19 -3.87 -12.65
CA ASP A 758 30.64 -4.13 -14.00
C ASP A 758 29.66 -3.04 -14.47
N ARG A 759 29.03 -2.31 -13.55
CA ARG A 759 28.15 -1.16 -13.82
C ARG A 759 28.85 0.19 -13.67
N GLY A 760 30.17 0.22 -13.53
CA GLY A 760 30.95 1.44 -13.32
C GLY A 760 30.87 2.02 -11.91
N ILE A 761 30.35 1.26 -10.93
CA ILE A 761 30.25 1.67 -9.51
C ILE A 761 31.44 1.06 -8.75
N THR A 762 32.58 1.74 -8.83
CA THR A 762 33.86 1.31 -8.25
C THR A 762 34.16 1.94 -6.89
N GLN A 763 33.43 3.00 -6.53
CA GLN A 763 33.48 3.65 -5.22
C GLN A 763 32.31 3.14 -4.36
N ASN A 764 32.49 3.10 -3.04
CA ASN A 764 31.44 2.66 -2.12
C ASN A 764 30.20 3.57 -2.22
N ILE A 765 29.04 2.97 -2.44
CA ILE A 765 27.74 3.62 -2.24
C ILE A 765 27.60 3.97 -0.75
N THR A 766 27.33 5.23 -0.46
CA THR A 766 27.09 5.71 0.92
C THR A 766 25.61 5.53 1.25
N TYR A 767 25.29 4.90 2.38
CA TYR A 767 23.92 4.64 2.84
C TYR A 767 23.57 5.43 4.10
N ASN A 768 22.29 5.76 4.26
CA ASN A 768 21.75 6.27 5.52
C ASN A 768 21.30 5.14 6.46
N TYR A 769 20.89 5.48 7.68
CA TYR A 769 20.32 4.53 8.66
C TYR A 769 19.00 3.86 8.21
N LEU A 770 18.37 4.34 7.13
CA LEU A 770 17.22 3.69 6.52
C LEU A 770 17.62 2.58 5.55
N ASN A 771 18.92 2.44 5.24
CA ASN A 771 19.52 1.65 4.16
C ASN A 771 19.20 2.16 2.74
N LEU A 772 18.94 3.47 2.60
CA LEU A 772 18.76 4.15 1.31
C LEU A 772 20.07 4.80 0.84
N PRO A 773 20.39 4.74 -0.46
CA PRO A 773 21.65 5.26 -0.99
C PRO A 773 21.65 6.79 -1.06
N GLN A 774 22.60 7.42 -0.36
CA GLN A 774 22.77 8.88 -0.33
C GLN A 774 23.65 9.39 -1.46
N VAL A 775 24.68 8.63 -1.84
CA VAL A 775 25.60 8.95 -2.93
C VAL A 775 25.90 7.68 -3.71
N ILE A 776 25.71 7.72 -5.02
CA ILE A 776 26.15 6.69 -5.96
C ILE A 776 27.07 7.36 -6.97
N VAL A 777 28.32 6.91 -7.08
CA VAL A 777 29.24 7.36 -8.13
C VAL A 777 29.31 6.28 -9.21
N LYS A 778 28.79 6.58 -10.39
CA LYS A 778 28.82 5.68 -11.55
C LYS A 778 29.61 6.35 -12.68
N ASN A 779 30.58 5.65 -13.27
CA ASN A 779 31.40 6.19 -14.36
C ASN A 779 32.08 7.54 -14.00
N ASN A 780 32.48 7.70 -12.74
CA ASN A 780 32.99 8.95 -12.14
C ASN A 780 32.01 10.15 -12.10
N GLN A 781 30.74 9.96 -12.45
CA GLN A 781 29.69 10.98 -12.32
C GLN A 781 28.86 10.70 -11.05
N PRO A 782 28.84 11.60 -10.04
CA PRO A 782 28.11 11.37 -8.80
C PRO A 782 26.62 11.75 -8.92
N VAL A 783 25.77 10.89 -8.36
CA VAL A 783 24.36 11.17 -8.09
C VAL A 783 24.14 11.18 -6.58
N THR A 784 23.67 12.31 -6.05
CA THR A 784 23.42 12.53 -4.62
C THR A 784 21.92 12.65 -4.35
N TYR A 785 21.45 12.00 -3.28
CA TYR A 785 20.04 11.94 -2.89
C TYR A 785 19.84 12.48 -1.47
N THR A 786 18.80 13.30 -1.29
CA THR A 786 18.33 13.76 0.02
C THR A 786 16.98 13.13 0.33
N TYR A 787 16.91 12.49 1.49
CA TYR A 787 15.69 11.87 2.01
C TYR A 787 15.25 12.55 3.30
N ARG A 788 13.95 12.55 3.52
CA ARG A 788 13.35 12.74 4.84
C ARG A 788 13.55 11.49 5.71
N ALA A 789 13.45 11.65 7.02
CA ALA A 789 13.61 10.57 8.01
C ALA A 789 12.52 9.47 7.93
N ASP A 790 11.45 9.70 7.19
CA ASP A 790 10.40 8.73 6.84
C ASP A 790 10.80 7.80 5.66
N GLY A 791 11.82 8.18 4.88
CA GLY A 791 12.30 7.49 3.68
C GLY A 791 11.98 8.18 2.36
N VAL A 792 11.20 9.27 2.34
CA VAL A 792 10.80 9.94 1.10
C VAL A 792 11.97 10.72 0.49
N LYS A 793 12.30 10.43 -0.77
CA LYS A 793 13.24 11.21 -1.59
C LYS A 793 12.64 12.59 -1.86
N VAL A 794 13.36 13.65 -1.50
CA VAL A 794 12.91 15.05 -1.69
C VAL A 794 13.82 15.88 -2.59
N HIS A 795 15.06 15.42 -2.82
CA HIS A 795 15.99 16.04 -3.76
C HIS A 795 16.94 14.99 -4.35
N LYS A 796 17.26 15.12 -5.64
CA LYS A 796 18.33 14.43 -6.38
C LYS A 796 19.22 15.50 -7.03
N ASN A 797 20.53 15.35 -6.96
CA ASN A 797 21.46 16.11 -7.79
C ASN A 797 22.34 15.13 -8.57
N PHE A 798 22.33 15.24 -9.89
CA PHE A 798 23.24 14.52 -10.79
C PHE A 798 24.27 15.51 -11.34
N GLU A 799 25.54 15.28 -11.00
CA GLU A 799 26.65 16.07 -11.53
C GLU A 799 27.22 15.39 -12.79
N VAL A 800 27.37 16.15 -13.87
CA VAL A 800 27.97 15.68 -15.13
C VAL A 800 28.93 16.74 -15.68
N ASN A 801 30.22 16.41 -15.73
CA ASN A 801 31.31 17.25 -16.25
C ASN A 801 31.26 18.73 -15.75
N GLY A 802 30.95 18.92 -14.46
CA GLY A 802 30.87 20.24 -13.82
C GLY A 802 29.49 20.93 -13.89
N PHE A 803 28.51 20.36 -14.57
CA PHE A 803 27.12 20.81 -14.56
C PHE A 803 26.30 20.04 -13.52
N ASN A 804 25.34 20.71 -12.88
CA ASN A 804 24.46 20.12 -11.87
C ASN A 804 23.01 20.08 -12.38
N ILE A 805 22.45 18.87 -12.45
CA ILE A 805 21.06 18.62 -12.78
C ILE A 805 20.33 18.32 -11.45
N GLU A 806 19.70 19.34 -10.89
CA GLU A 806 18.92 19.24 -9.66
C GLU A 806 17.48 18.84 -9.98
N THR A 807 16.93 17.90 -9.21
CA THR A 807 15.50 17.53 -9.24
C THR A 807 14.95 17.52 -7.83
N TRP A 808 13.90 18.30 -7.60
CA TRP A 808 13.23 18.48 -6.32
C TRP A 808 11.83 17.85 -6.36
N TYR A 809 11.52 17.01 -5.38
CA TYR A 809 10.26 16.28 -5.26
C TYR A 809 9.49 16.84 -4.06
N LEU A 810 8.42 17.57 -4.33
CA LEU A 810 7.72 18.40 -3.34
C LEU A 810 6.22 18.14 -3.42
N ASP A 811 5.72 17.26 -2.54
CA ASP A 811 4.28 16.95 -2.39
C ASP A 811 3.57 16.58 -3.72
N GLY A 812 4.24 15.78 -4.55
CA GLY A 812 3.75 15.33 -5.86
C GLY A 812 4.15 16.21 -7.05
N PHE A 813 4.71 17.39 -6.81
CA PHE A 813 5.26 18.27 -7.84
C PHE A 813 6.75 18.02 -8.04
N VAL A 814 7.19 18.00 -9.30
CA VAL A 814 8.60 17.84 -9.68
C VAL A 814 9.12 19.12 -10.30
N TYR A 815 10.21 19.64 -9.75
CA TYR A 815 10.95 20.80 -10.26
C TYR A 815 12.35 20.36 -10.65
N THR A 816 12.80 20.71 -11.86
CA THR A 816 14.06 20.18 -12.38
C THR A 816 14.89 21.25 -13.09
N THR A 817 16.20 21.05 -13.23
CA THR A 817 17.05 21.84 -14.12
C THR A 817 16.63 21.57 -15.58
N PRO A 818 16.19 22.58 -16.36
CA PRO A 818 15.76 22.37 -17.75
C PRO A 818 16.86 21.77 -18.62
N TYR A 819 16.48 20.90 -19.56
CA TYR A 819 17.40 20.18 -20.44
C TYR A 819 17.99 21.10 -21.52
N SER A 820 19.03 21.86 -21.16
CA SER A 820 19.64 22.91 -21.99
C SER A 820 20.66 22.38 -23.00
N PRO A 821 21.01 23.16 -24.06
CA PRO A 821 22.09 22.81 -24.98
C PRO A 821 23.44 22.54 -24.29
N ASP A 822 23.77 23.28 -23.23
CA ASP A 822 25.01 23.08 -22.46
C ASP A 822 25.01 21.74 -21.72
N ILE A 823 23.87 21.34 -21.14
CA ILE A 823 23.69 20.04 -20.49
C ILE A 823 23.77 18.90 -21.52
N ILE A 824 23.19 19.09 -22.70
CA ILE A 824 23.30 18.13 -23.82
C ILE A 824 24.77 17.97 -24.23
N MET A 825 25.52 19.06 -24.34
CA MET A 825 26.95 19.03 -24.65
C MET A 825 27.77 18.32 -23.57
N ALA A 826 27.54 18.63 -22.29
CA ALA A 826 28.20 17.96 -21.17
C ALA A 826 27.93 16.45 -21.14
N LEU A 827 26.69 16.04 -21.41
CA LEU A 827 26.31 14.62 -21.51
C LEU A 827 26.94 13.90 -22.72
N GLN A 828 27.35 14.62 -23.77
CA GLN A 828 27.94 14.05 -24.99
C GLN A 828 29.47 14.17 -25.05
N GLU A 829 30.10 14.86 -24.10
CA GLU A 829 31.53 15.15 -24.10
C GLU A 829 32.41 13.91 -23.87
N THR A 830 31.92 12.93 -23.08
CA THR A 830 32.66 11.69 -22.82
C THR A 830 31.74 10.46 -22.95
N PRO A 831 32.24 9.28 -23.37
CA PRO A 831 31.45 8.06 -23.41
C PRO A 831 30.81 7.69 -22.06
N ALA A 832 31.54 7.98 -20.96
CA ALA A 832 31.08 7.81 -19.59
C ALA A 832 29.84 8.65 -19.25
N ALA A 833 29.82 9.93 -19.67
CA ALA A 833 28.67 10.81 -19.52
C ALA A 833 27.53 10.42 -20.47
N GLU A 834 27.87 9.98 -21.69
CA GLU A 834 26.89 9.58 -22.70
C GLU A 834 26.10 8.33 -22.26
N GLU A 835 26.76 7.37 -21.62
CA GLU A 835 26.06 6.23 -20.98
C GLU A 835 25.05 6.68 -19.92
N MET A 836 25.37 7.68 -19.09
CA MET A 836 24.46 8.22 -18.08
C MET A 836 23.24 8.91 -18.73
N SER A 837 23.42 9.53 -19.90
CA SER A 837 22.35 10.20 -20.66
C SER A 837 21.25 9.25 -21.17
N VAL A 838 21.49 7.94 -21.15
CA VAL A 838 20.57 6.85 -21.56
C VAL A 838 20.42 5.79 -20.47
N ALA A 839 20.64 6.14 -19.20
CA ALA A 839 20.56 5.23 -18.03
C ALA A 839 21.42 3.95 -18.14
N GLY A 840 22.50 3.98 -18.94
CA GLY A 840 23.34 2.82 -19.26
C GLY A 840 22.77 1.86 -20.31
N GLN A 841 21.67 2.20 -21.00
CA GLN A 841 20.94 1.30 -21.91
C GLN A 841 20.78 1.94 -23.31
N ARG A 842 21.91 2.23 -23.96
CA ARG A 842 22.00 2.98 -25.24
C ARG A 842 21.22 2.37 -26.41
N GLU A 843 20.86 1.09 -26.34
CA GLU A 843 20.07 0.40 -27.36
C GLU A 843 18.59 0.25 -27.01
N ALA A 844 18.19 0.61 -25.79
CA ALA A 844 16.79 0.60 -25.35
C ALA A 844 16.16 2.01 -25.34
N PHE A 845 16.98 3.07 -25.22
CA PHE A 845 16.51 4.46 -25.20
C PHE A 845 17.15 5.30 -26.30
N GLU A 846 16.32 6.12 -26.95
CA GLU A 846 16.80 7.25 -27.73
C GLU A 846 17.13 8.43 -26.81
N LEU A 847 18.12 9.22 -27.22
CA LEU A 847 18.42 10.51 -26.60
C LEU A 847 17.21 11.44 -26.78
N ALA A 848 16.76 12.08 -25.70
CA ALA A 848 15.67 13.05 -25.78
C ALA A 848 15.96 14.15 -26.82
N ASP A 849 14.94 14.51 -27.61
CA ASP A 849 15.07 15.36 -28.78
C ASP A 849 15.75 16.71 -28.49
N LYS A 850 16.53 17.16 -29.48
CA LYS A 850 17.27 18.42 -29.43
C LYS A 850 16.30 19.60 -29.31
N VAL A 851 16.38 20.34 -28.21
CA VAL A 851 15.82 21.70 -28.16
C VAL A 851 16.46 22.53 -29.27
N ILE A 852 15.63 23.15 -30.12
CA ILE A 852 16.10 24.03 -31.18
C ILE A 852 16.79 25.24 -30.53
N VAL A 853 18.08 25.40 -30.81
CA VAL A 853 18.84 26.56 -30.35
C VAL A 853 18.35 27.81 -31.09
N ASP A 854 17.88 28.81 -30.35
CA ASP A 854 17.83 30.21 -30.82
C ASP A 854 19.25 30.80 -30.70
N PRO A 855 19.96 31.06 -31.80
CA PRO A 855 21.37 31.46 -31.77
C PRO A 855 21.51 32.97 -31.48
N GLY A 856 21.22 33.41 -30.26
CA GLY A 856 21.39 34.82 -29.89
C GLY A 856 21.08 35.28 -28.47
N GLY A 857 20.45 34.45 -27.63
CA GLY A 857 20.13 34.84 -26.24
C GLY A 857 21.34 34.71 -25.29
N PRO A 858 21.62 35.70 -24.41
CA PRO A 858 22.58 35.49 -23.31
C PRO A 858 22.01 34.46 -22.32
N VAL A 859 22.85 33.50 -21.92
CA VAL A 859 22.48 32.43 -20.99
C VAL A 859 22.43 32.97 -19.56
N GLU A 860 21.22 33.11 -19.01
CA GLU A 860 21.04 33.16 -17.55
C GLU A 860 20.94 31.73 -17.02
N MET A 861 21.72 31.39 -16.00
CA MET A 861 21.67 30.10 -15.30
C MET A 861 20.24 29.85 -14.81
N VAL A 862 19.55 28.89 -15.43
CA VAL A 862 18.09 28.81 -15.33
C VAL A 862 17.68 28.24 -13.97
N GLU A 863 17.00 29.05 -13.16
CA GLU A 863 16.34 28.56 -11.93
C GLU A 863 15.42 27.37 -12.25
N THR A 864 15.42 26.35 -11.39
CA THR A 864 14.54 25.18 -11.52
C THR A 864 13.07 25.59 -11.66
N LYS A 865 12.42 25.15 -12.74
CA LYS A 865 11.00 25.42 -13.01
C LYS A 865 10.14 24.21 -12.64
N PRO A 866 8.82 24.38 -12.38
CA PRO A 866 7.92 23.24 -12.28
C PRO A 866 7.92 22.52 -13.64
N ASN A 867 8.15 21.21 -13.64
CA ASN A 867 8.26 20.42 -14.87
C ASN A 867 7.00 19.58 -15.10
N PHE A 868 6.56 18.81 -14.10
CA PHE A 868 5.31 18.07 -14.14
C PHE A 868 4.79 17.74 -12.73
N PHE A 869 3.56 17.24 -12.68
CA PHE A 869 2.99 16.49 -11.55
C PHE A 869 2.11 15.34 -12.06
N ALA A 870 1.85 14.34 -11.21
CA ALA A 870 1.00 13.21 -11.56
C ALA A 870 -0.50 13.55 -11.48
N THR A 871 -1.29 13.03 -12.43
CA THR A 871 -2.76 13.07 -12.41
C THR A 871 -3.30 11.63 -12.26
N ALA A 872 -4.61 11.46 -12.05
CA ALA A 872 -5.20 10.12 -11.89
C ALA A 872 -5.00 9.18 -13.10
N GLU A 873 -4.84 9.73 -14.30
CA GLU A 873 -4.70 8.97 -15.56
C GLU A 873 -3.33 9.20 -16.26
N GLY A 874 -2.40 9.87 -15.60
CA GLY A 874 -1.05 10.13 -16.12
C GLY A 874 -0.36 11.32 -15.46
N PHE A 875 -0.10 12.38 -16.23
CA PHE A 875 0.68 13.55 -15.80
C PHE A 875 0.14 14.85 -16.39
N TYR A 876 0.51 15.98 -15.81
CA TYR A 876 0.41 17.30 -16.42
C TYR A 876 1.80 17.87 -16.66
N ASP A 877 2.10 18.21 -17.91
CA ASP A 877 3.36 18.70 -18.43
C ASP A 877 3.34 20.25 -18.44
N PHE A 878 4.17 20.89 -17.61
CA PHE A 878 4.25 22.35 -17.50
C PHE A 878 5.06 23.00 -18.62
N ASP A 879 6.06 22.31 -19.18
CA ASP A 879 6.87 22.85 -20.27
C ASP A 879 6.01 23.07 -21.52
N ASN A 880 5.06 22.16 -21.77
CA ASN A 880 4.16 22.20 -22.92
C ASN A 880 2.69 22.56 -22.57
N PHE A 881 2.38 22.80 -21.29
CA PHE A 881 1.03 23.12 -20.76
C PHE A 881 -0.07 22.12 -21.19
N ARG A 882 0.19 20.82 -21.08
CA ARG A 882 -0.70 19.76 -21.61
C ARG A 882 -0.87 18.58 -20.65
N TYR A 883 -2.03 17.93 -20.74
CA TYR A 883 -2.27 16.64 -20.08
C TYR A 883 -1.68 15.50 -20.90
N ILE A 884 -1.01 14.59 -20.20
CA ILE A 884 -0.43 13.35 -20.73
C ILE A 884 -1.17 12.18 -20.09
N TYR A 885 -1.70 11.30 -20.92
CA TYR A 885 -2.44 10.10 -20.54
C TYR A 885 -1.59 8.86 -20.76
N GLN A 886 -1.82 7.83 -19.93
CA GLN A 886 -1.07 6.59 -19.99
C GLN A 886 -1.97 5.39 -20.30
N TYR A 887 -1.57 4.58 -21.28
CA TYR A 887 -1.94 3.16 -21.26
C TYR A 887 -1.00 2.42 -20.32
N LYS A 888 -1.59 1.70 -19.36
CA LYS A 888 -0.90 0.78 -18.45
C LYS A 888 -1.33 -0.66 -18.73
N ASP A 889 -0.42 -1.60 -18.56
CA ASP A 889 -0.76 -3.04 -18.54
C ASP A 889 -1.30 -3.47 -17.16
N HIS A 890 -1.52 -4.77 -16.96
CA HIS A 890 -2.10 -5.33 -15.73
C HIS A 890 -1.22 -5.17 -14.48
N LEU A 891 0.06 -4.85 -14.63
CA LEU A 891 1.01 -4.58 -13.54
C LEU A 891 1.22 -3.08 -13.31
N GLY A 892 0.49 -2.23 -14.04
CA GLY A 892 0.65 -0.78 -13.99
C GLY A 892 1.86 -0.26 -14.77
N ASN A 893 2.54 -1.08 -15.59
CA ASN A 893 3.68 -0.61 -16.38
C ASN A 893 3.19 0.37 -17.45
N THR A 894 3.84 1.53 -17.59
CA THR A 894 3.56 2.47 -18.68
C THR A 894 3.87 1.79 -20.01
N ARG A 895 2.87 1.60 -20.88
CA ARG A 895 3.04 1.03 -22.25
C ARG A 895 3.12 2.11 -23.31
N GLN A 896 2.36 3.19 -23.13
CA GLN A 896 2.24 4.28 -24.07
C GLN A 896 1.87 5.57 -23.34
N ASN A 897 2.65 6.64 -23.54
CA ASN A 897 2.22 8.00 -23.21
C ASN A 897 1.60 8.66 -24.47
N PHE A 898 0.50 9.40 -24.29
CA PHE A 898 -0.22 10.10 -25.38
C PHE A 898 -0.95 11.36 -24.86
N GLY A 899 -1.37 12.27 -25.73
CA GLY A 899 -2.08 13.50 -25.32
C GLY A 899 -2.69 14.31 -26.47
N ARG A 900 -2.96 15.59 -26.22
CA ARG A 900 -3.35 16.58 -27.24
C ARG A 900 -2.21 17.50 -27.68
N ASP A 901 -2.07 17.68 -28.98
CA ASP A 901 -1.13 18.64 -29.57
C ASP A 901 -1.70 20.07 -29.56
N ALA A 902 -0.99 21.02 -30.18
CA ALA A 902 -1.43 22.41 -30.28
C ALA A 902 -2.70 22.60 -31.15
N ASN A 903 -3.02 21.66 -32.04
CA ASN A 903 -4.23 21.65 -32.86
C ASN A 903 -5.42 20.95 -32.15
N ASN A 904 -5.16 20.35 -30.98
CA ASN A 904 -6.03 19.45 -30.22
C ASN A 904 -6.16 18.04 -30.78
N ASP A 905 -5.32 17.67 -31.75
CA ASP A 905 -5.24 16.33 -32.30
C ASP A 905 -4.50 15.39 -31.34
N LEU A 906 -4.77 14.09 -31.48
CA LEU A 906 -4.15 13.03 -30.71
C LEU A 906 -2.68 12.84 -31.15
N PHE A 907 -1.75 12.93 -30.21
CA PHE A 907 -0.33 12.62 -30.45
C PHE A 907 0.18 11.53 -29.48
N MET A 908 1.26 10.86 -29.88
CA MET A 908 1.97 9.83 -29.11
C MET A 908 3.29 10.41 -28.61
N GLU A 909 3.61 10.28 -27.32
CA GLU A 909 4.82 10.87 -26.73
C GLU A 909 6.01 9.90 -26.71
N ASP A 910 5.84 8.71 -26.12
CA ASP A 910 6.82 7.62 -26.12
C ASP A 910 6.12 6.25 -25.95
N ARG A 911 6.78 5.18 -26.39
CA ARG A 911 6.30 3.80 -26.29
C ARG A 911 7.29 2.97 -25.48
N ASN A 912 6.78 2.11 -24.59
CA ASN A 912 7.61 1.27 -23.74
C ASN A 912 7.10 -0.19 -23.77
N ASP A 913 7.99 -1.12 -24.13
CA ASP A 913 7.80 -2.56 -23.97
C ASP A 913 8.96 -3.12 -23.14
N TYR A 914 8.70 -4.17 -22.36
CA TYR A 914 9.60 -4.68 -21.34
C TYR A 914 9.84 -6.18 -21.47
N TYR A 915 11.08 -6.60 -21.22
CA TYR A 915 11.38 -7.96 -20.80
C TYR A 915 10.63 -8.28 -19.49
N PRO A 916 10.31 -9.55 -19.20
CA PRO A 916 9.57 -9.94 -18.00
C PRO A 916 10.08 -9.34 -16.68
N PHE A 917 11.40 -9.27 -16.44
CA PHE A 917 11.96 -8.64 -15.24
C PHE A 917 12.08 -7.09 -15.29
N GLY A 918 11.48 -6.44 -16.29
CA GLY A 918 11.27 -4.99 -16.33
C GLY A 918 12.33 -4.15 -17.05
N LEU A 919 13.33 -4.78 -17.67
CA LEU A 919 14.25 -4.09 -18.58
C LEU A 919 13.49 -3.66 -19.83
N ASN A 920 13.72 -2.46 -20.35
CA ASN A 920 13.13 -2.03 -21.63
C ASN A 920 13.68 -2.88 -22.80
N PHE A 921 12.85 -3.11 -23.83
CA PHE A 921 13.26 -3.82 -25.04
C PHE A 921 14.48 -3.18 -25.70
N ILE A 922 15.46 -4.01 -26.08
CA ILE A 922 16.70 -3.60 -26.75
C ILE A 922 16.50 -3.66 -28.27
N ASN A 923 16.75 -2.54 -28.96
CA ASN A 923 16.45 -2.32 -30.39
C ASN A 923 14.95 -2.57 -30.75
N PRO A 924 13.99 -1.86 -30.12
CA PRO A 924 12.55 -2.04 -30.38
C PRO A 924 12.13 -1.67 -31.82
N VAL A 925 10.86 -1.86 -32.16
CA VAL A 925 10.30 -1.53 -33.49
C VAL A 925 9.15 -0.54 -33.38
N GLY A 926 9.27 0.59 -34.07
CA GLY A 926 8.19 1.57 -34.19
C GLY A 926 8.65 2.85 -34.87
N SER A 927 7.70 3.73 -35.16
CA SER A 927 7.96 5.15 -35.47
C SER A 927 7.96 6.04 -34.22
N VAL A 928 7.75 5.43 -33.05
CA VAL A 928 7.74 6.06 -31.73
C VAL A 928 8.59 5.17 -30.82
N SER A 929 9.65 5.75 -30.27
CA SER A 929 10.66 5.05 -29.48
C SER A 929 10.46 5.25 -27.97
N SER A 930 11.23 4.53 -27.17
CA SER A 930 11.34 4.74 -25.73
C SER A 930 12.38 5.83 -25.46
N VAL A 931 12.06 6.79 -24.59
CA VAL A 931 12.95 7.93 -24.29
C VAL A 931 13.26 8.01 -22.80
N PHE A 932 14.50 8.35 -22.47
CA PHE A 932 14.95 8.69 -21.12
C PHE A 932 15.52 10.12 -21.11
N ASN A 933 15.41 10.83 -19.99
CA ASN A 933 15.97 12.17 -19.83
C ASN A 933 16.57 12.38 -18.42
N PRO A 934 17.87 12.70 -18.29
CA PRO A 934 18.53 12.98 -17.00
C PRO A 934 17.95 14.16 -16.21
N SER A 935 17.28 15.12 -16.87
CA SER A 935 16.51 16.18 -16.20
C SER A 935 15.20 15.67 -15.57
N ALA A 936 15.05 14.35 -15.34
CA ALA A 936 13.94 13.74 -14.61
C ALA A 936 12.55 14.22 -15.07
N THR A 937 12.13 13.76 -16.26
CA THR A 937 10.79 14.04 -16.81
C THR A 937 9.81 12.90 -16.51
N TYR A 938 8.51 13.14 -16.71
CA TYR A 938 7.49 12.08 -16.58
C TYR A 938 7.74 10.87 -17.48
N ARG A 939 8.47 11.01 -18.60
CA ARG A 939 8.86 9.88 -19.48
C ARG A 939 9.74 8.84 -18.77
N ASN A 940 10.40 9.21 -17.67
CA ASN A 940 11.21 8.29 -16.86
C ASN A 940 10.35 7.34 -15.98
N TYR A 941 9.04 7.57 -15.86
CA TYR A 941 8.13 6.76 -15.04
C TYR A 941 7.58 5.58 -15.87
N LYS A 942 8.33 4.48 -15.87
CA LYS A 942 8.21 3.38 -16.85
C LYS A 942 7.67 2.09 -16.21
N TYR A 943 8.55 1.16 -15.89
CA TYR A 943 8.21 -0.13 -15.28
C TYR A 943 7.61 0.09 -13.89
N ASN A 944 6.45 -0.55 -13.62
CA ASN A 944 5.54 -0.31 -12.49
C ASN A 944 5.26 1.16 -12.14
N GLY A 945 5.37 2.08 -13.12
CA GLY A 945 5.24 3.51 -12.89
C GLY A 945 6.33 4.11 -11.99
N LYS A 946 7.49 3.46 -11.88
CA LYS A 946 8.64 3.92 -11.08
C LYS A 946 9.63 4.71 -11.93
N GLU A 947 10.33 5.65 -11.29
CA GLU A 947 11.31 6.53 -11.94
C GLU A 947 12.62 5.77 -12.19
N LEU A 948 12.95 5.56 -13.46
CA LEU A 948 14.28 5.13 -13.87
C LEU A 948 15.29 6.24 -13.57
N GLN A 949 16.40 5.92 -12.90
CA GLN A 949 17.51 6.83 -12.64
C GLN A 949 18.62 6.68 -13.70
N GLU A 950 19.48 7.69 -13.80
CA GLU A 950 20.67 7.76 -14.67
C GLU A 950 21.67 6.61 -14.37
N THR A 951 21.61 6.07 -13.15
CA THR A 951 22.36 4.88 -12.73
C THR A 951 21.94 3.60 -13.47
N GLY A 952 20.77 3.58 -14.12
CA GLY A 952 20.14 2.39 -14.69
C GLY A 952 19.42 1.55 -13.64
N MET A 953 18.90 2.18 -12.59
CA MET A 953 18.14 1.54 -11.52
C MET A 953 16.77 2.23 -11.41
N TYR A 954 15.73 1.46 -11.10
CA TYR A 954 14.41 2.02 -10.80
C TYR A 954 14.31 2.37 -9.31
N ASP A 955 13.87 3.59 -8.99
CA ASP A 955 13.62 4.00 -7.62
C ASP A 955 12.20 3.58 -7.19
N TYR A 956 12.12 2.67 -6.24
CA TYR A 956 10.86 2.19 -5.67
C TYR A 956 10.49 2.89 -4.36
N GLY A 957 11.35 3.74 -3.80
CA GLY A 957 11.19 4.38 -2.49
C GLY A 957 12.07 3.73 -1.44
N ALA A 958 11.75 2.49 -1.02
CA ALA A 958 12.53 1.82 0.03
C ALA A 958 13.81 1.12 -0.48
N ARG A 959 13.94 0.90 -1.80
CA ARG A 959 15.07 0.23 -2.45
C ARG A 959 15.25 0.69 -3.90
N MET A 960 16.45 0.50 -4.45
CA MET A 960 16.76 0.67 -5.88
C MET A 960 16.77 -0.69 -6.60
N TYR A 961 15.94 -0.85 -7.62
CA TYR A 961 15.78 -2.10 -8.38
C TYR A 961 16.69 -2.14 -9.63
N MET A 962 17.36 -3.26 -9.85
CA MET A 962 18.21 -3.49 -11.03
C MET A 962 17.54 -4.49 -11.98
N ALA A 963 16.86 -3.98 -13.00
CA ALA A 963 16.04 -4.76 -13.93
C ALA A 963 16.84 -5.59 -14.96
N ASP A 964 18.08 -5.19 -15.27
CA ASP A 964 19.04 -5.95 -16.07
C ASP A 964 19.45 -7.28 -15.42
N ILE A 965 19.49 -7.32 -14.09
CA ILE A 965 19.87 -8.50 -13.30
C ILE A 965 18.72 -9.09 -12.46
N GLY A 966 17.51 -8.55 -12.61
CA GLY A 966 16.26 -9.07 -12.01
C GLY A 966 16.16 -9.00 -10.48
N ARG A 967 16.88 -8.10 -9.80
CA ARG A 967 16.95 -8.14 -8.31
C ARG A 967 17.32 -6.81 -7.61
N TRP A 968 17.24 -6.84 -6.28
CA TRP A 968 17.63 -5.74 -5.39
C TRP A 968 19.11 -5.78 -5.00
N GLY A 969 19.68 -4.60 -4.71
CA GLY A 969 21.04 -4.45 -4.16
C GLY A 969 21.13 -4.37 -2.63
N VAL A 970 19.99 -4.30 -1.92
CA VAL A 970 19.93 -4.21 -0.45
C VAL A 970 18.88 -5.19 0.11
N VAL A 971 19.05 -5.58 1.37
CA VAL A 971 18.14 -6.49 2.08
C VAL A 971 16.73 -5.90 2.18
N ASP A 972 15.73 -6.73 1.91
CA ASP A 972 14.32 -6.41 2.07
C ASP A 972 13.96 -5.96 3.50
N PRO A 973 13.43 -4.74 3.71
CA PRO A 973 13.00 -4.27 5.04
C PRO A 973 11.94 -5.15 5.71
N LEU A 974 11.17 -5.92 4.93
CA LEU A 974 10.19 -6.89 5.41
C LEU A 974 10.51 -8.32 4.96
N ALA A 975 11.79 -8.68 4.74
CA ALA A 975 12.27 -10.03 4.42
C ALA A 975 11.57 -11.16 5.21
N GLU A 976 11.28 -10.90 6.49
CA GLU A 976 10.58 -11.80 7.41
C GLU A 976 9.11 -12.11 7.02
N THR A 977 8.58 -11.50 5.95
CA THR A 977 7.29 -11.88 5.33
C THR A 977 7.41 -13.06 4.38
N SER A 978 8.63 -13.34 3.93
CA SER A 978 8.92 -14.14 2.74
C SER A 978 10.13 -15.05 3.03
N ARG A 979 10.12 -15.74 4.19
CA ARG A 979 11.33 -16.35 4.79
C ARG A 979 11.92 -17.49 3.96
N ARG A 980 11.09 -18.11 3.12
CA ARG A 980 11.51 -19.08 2.10
C ARG A 980 12.41 -18.48 1.02
N TRP A 981 12.27 -17.19 0.71
CA TRP A 981 13.00 -16.52 -0.38
C TRP A 981 14.32 -15.89 0.07
N SER A 982 15.19 -15.67 -0.92
CA SER A 982 16.32 -14.79 -0.80
C SER A 982 15.89 -13.37 -0.41
N THR A 983 16.63 -12.77 0.51
CA THR A 983 16.40 -11.42 1.06
C THR A 983 16.58 -10.28 0.04
N TYR A 984 16.87 -10.61 -1.22
CA TYR A 984 17.08 -9.71 -2.36
C TYR A 984 16.20 -10.04 -3.58
N THR A 985 15.28 -11.01 -3.49
CA THR A 985 14.39 -11.40 -4.60
C THR A 985 13.39 -10.30 -4.93
N TYR A 986 13.18 -10.06 -6.23
CA TYR A 986 12.10 -9.21 -6.74
C TYR A 986 10.90 -10.04 -7.19
N ALA A 987 9.68 -9.58 -6.91
CA ALA A 987 8.40 -10.13 -7.36
C ALA A 987 8.23 -11.65 -7.14
N TYR A 988 8.81 -12.23 -6.08
CA TYR A 988 8.90 -13.69 -5.84
C TYR A 988 9.52 -14.52 -6.99
N ASN A 989 10.25 -13.88 -7.92
CA ASN A 989 10.66 -14.40 -9.23
C ASN A 989 9.52 -14.69 -10.21
N ASN A 990 8.37 -14.05 -10.06
CA ASN A 990 7.24 -14.09 -10.99
C ASN A 990 6.74 -12.66 -11.26
N PRO A 991 7.54 -11.84 -11.99
CA PRO A 991 7.21 -10.44 -12.29
C PRO A 991 6.07 -10.28 -13.31
N ILE A 992 5.42 -11.39 -13.71
CA ILE A 992 4.23 -11.41 -14.57
C ILE A 992 2.94 -11.40 -13.74
N MET A 993 3.00 -11.89 -12.49
CA MET A 993 1.89 -11.89 -11.53
C MET A 993 2.10 -10.88 -10.39
N PHE A 994 3.34 -10.64 -9.96
CA PHE A 994 3.66 -9.83 -8.79
C PHE A 994 4.45 -8.57 -9.14
N ILE A 995 4.29 -7.55 -8.31
CA ILE A 995 5.08 -6.32 -8.28
C ILE A 995 5.57 -6.10 -6.85
N ASP A 996 6.60 -5.28 -6.63
CA ASP A 996 6.86 -4.72 -5.30
C ASP A 996 6.44 -3.24 -5.33
N PRO A 997 5.37 -2.79 -4.65
CA PRO A 997 4.86 -1.45 -4.88
C PRO A 997 5.71 -0.33 -4.31
N ASP A 998 6.54 -0.60 -3.30
CA ASP A 998 7.28 0.42 -2.53
C ASP A 998 8.73 0.00 -2.17
N GLY A 999 9.15 -1.18 -2.63
CA GLY A 999 10.46 -1.74 -2.31
C GLY A 999 10.49 -2.44 -0.95
N MET A 1000 9.36 -2.81 -0.35
CA MET A 1000 9.29 -3.51 0.94
C MET A 1000 8.46 -4.78 0.92
N GLN A 1001 7.56 -4.99 -0.03
CA GLN A 1001 6.77 -6.22 -0.06
C GLN A 1001 6.25 -6.52 -1.46
N ASN A 1002 6.56 -7.72 -1.95
CA ASN A 1002 5.97 -8.22 -3.18
C ASN A 1002 4.46 -8.45 -2.99
N GLU A 1003 3.64 -7.72 -3.75
CA GLU A 1003 2.19 -7.86 -3.85
C GLU A 1003 1.83 -8.49 -5.21
N GLY A 1004 0.74 -9.25 -5.25
CA GLY A 1004 0.27 -9.87 -6.50
C GLY A 1004 -0.40 -8.88 -7.43
N TRP A 1005 -1.24 -9.39 -8.33
CA TRP A 1005 -2.21 -8.60 -9.05
C TRP A 1005 -2.92 -7.63 -8.10
N ILE A 1006 -2.71 -6.33 -8.29
CA ILE A 1006 -3.43 -5.28 -7.57
C ILE A 1006 -4.56 -4.75 -8.44
N PRO A 1007 -5.76 -5.29 -8.27
CA PRO A 1007 -6.91 -4.45 -8.03
C PRO A 1007 -6.95 -4.04 -6.51
N GLN A 1008 -7.51 -2.90 -6.03
CA GLN A 1008 -7.51 -2.50 -4.56
C GLN A 1008 -8.78 -1.93 -3.79
N LEU A 1009 -10.06 -2.21 -4.16
CA LEU A 1009 -11.36 -1.59 -3.72
C LEU A 1009 -11.71 -1.99 -2.25
N ILE A 1010 -12.74 -1.43 -1.58
CA ILE A 1010 -13.87 -0.54 -1.97
C ILE A 1010 -13.73 0.85 -1.27
N ASP A 1011 -14.18 2.02 -1.74
CA ASP A 1011 -14.90 2.42 -2.98
C ASP A 1011 -14.02 3.07 -4.07
N GLY A 1012 -12.78 3.45 -3.74
CA GLY A 1012 -11.92 4.28 -4.61
C GLY A 1012 -10.71 3.59 -5.26
N LYS A 1013 -10.71 2.25 -5.42
CA LYS A 1013 -9.59 1.41 -5.94
C LYS A 1013 -10.03 0.27 -6.92
N GLN A 1014 -9.74 -1.06 -6.73
CA GLN A 1014 -10.30 -2.16 -7.61
C GLN A 1014 -10.56 -3.67 -7.15
N THR A 1015 -10.00 -4.32 -6.09
CA THR A 1015 -9.97 -5.81 -5.82
C THR A 1015 -11.26 -6.60 -5.54
N VAL A 1016 -11.03 -7.92 -5.55
CA VAL A 1016 -11.66 -8.97 -4.73
C VAL A 1016 -10.61 -9.67 -3.82
N THR A 1017 -10.89 -9.82 -2.51
CA THR A 1017 -10.05 -10.50 -1.51
C THR A 1017 -10.93 -11.23 -0.47
N TYR A 1018 -10.91 -12.57 -0.42
CA TYR A 1018 -11.65 -13.48 0.49
C TYR A 1018 -10.91 -13.73 1.83
N ASP A 1019 -11.12 -12.95 2.90
CA ASP A 1019 -10.37 -13.17 4.16
C ASP A 1019 -10.66 -14.57 4.77
N PRO A 1020 -9.68 -15.52 4.83
CA PRO A 1020 -9.91 -16.87 5.34
C PRO A 1020 -10.05 -16.94 6.87
N ASN A 1021 -9.90 -15.82 7.58
CA ASN A 1021 -10.07 -15.71 9.03
C ASN A 1021 -11.36 -14.99 9.44
N VAL A 1022 -12.25 -14.67 8.49
CA VAL A 1022 -13.55 -14.05 8.74
C VAL A 1022 -14.65 -15.08 8.51
N ASN A 1023 -15.05 -15.78 9.57
CA ASN A 1023 -16.07 -16.82 9.53
C ASN A 1023 -17.47 -16.27 9.85
N THR A 1024 -17.55 -15.04 10.39
CA THR A 1024 -18.77 -14.37 10.82
C THR A 1024 -18.75 -12.86 10.53
N THR A 1025 -19.94 -12.25 10.43
CA THR A 1025 -20.11 -10.80 10.22
C THR A 1025 -19.44 -9.95 11.32
N GLN A 1026 -19.24 -10.51 12.52
CA GLN A 1026 -18.73 -9.80 13.68
C GLN A 1026 -17.19 -9.76 13.71
N GLU A 1027 -16.53 -10.83 13.25
CA GLU A 1027 -15.07 -10.85 13.00
C GLU A 1027 -14.68 -9.87 11.88
N ALA A 1028 -15.54 -9.74 10.86
CA ALA A 1028 -15.34 -8.81 9.76
C ALA A 1028 -15.29 -7.34 10.24
N ILE A 1029 -16.19 -6.95 11.14
CA ILE A 1029 -16.23 -5.62 11.76
C ILE A 1029 -15.03 -5.43 12.70
N ALA A 1030 -14.70 -6.44 13.52
CA ALA A 1030 -13.56 -6.39 14.46
C ALA A 1030 -12.18 -6.34 13.77
N SER A 1031 -12.08 -6.76 12.51
CA SER A 1031 -10.84 -6.73 11.73
C SER A 1031 -10.31 -5.32 11.44
N GLY A 1032 -11.18 -4.30 11.47
CA GLY A 1032 -10.87 -2.93 11.05
C GLY A 1032 -10.63 -2.77 9.54
N LYS A 1033 -11.11 -3.71 8.72
CA LYS A 1033 -10.86 -3.73 7.26
C LYS A 1033 -12.12 -3.75 6.39
N TYR A 1034 -13.28 -3.82 7.03
CA TYR A 1034 -14.61 -3.74 6.42
C TYR A 1034 -15.49 -2.79 7.24
N GLU A 1035 -15.29 -1.48 7.12
CA GLU A 1035 -15.91 -0.50 8.04
C GLU A 1035 -17.45 -0.38 7.91
N HIS A 1036 -18.08 -1.00 6.89
CA HIS A 1036 -19.52 -0.93 6.64
C HIS A 1036 -20.20 -2.29 6.38
N LEU A 1037 -19.90 -3.31 7.20
CA LEU A 1037 -20.70 -4.56 7.22
C LEU A 1037 -21.96 -4.42 8.08
N ASN A 1038 -23.01 -3.90 7.44
CA ASN A 1038 -24.32 -3.72 8.06
C ASN A 1038 -25.15 -4.99 7.83
N GLY A 1039 -25.21 -5.95 8.78
CA GLY A 1039 -25.96 -7.22 8.53
C GLY A 1039 -25.80 -8.45 9.47
N GLY A 1040 -25.91 -8.27 10.80
CA GLY A 1040 -26.40 -9.25 11.81
C GLY A 1040 -26.05 -10.77 11.83
N VAL A 1041 -25.53 -11.23 12.98
CA VAL A 1041 -25.72 -12.59 13.55
C VAL A 1041 -26.13 -12.43 15.04
N SER A 1042 -26.94 -13.35 15.60
CA SER A 1042 -27.64 -13.18 16.89
C SER A 1042 -26.93 -13.76 18.13
N VAL A 1043 -27.04 -13.07 19.27
CA VAL A 1043 -26.27 -13.30 20.50
C VAL A 1043 -27.06 -14.09 21.58
N THR A 1044 -27.70 -15.22 21.24
CA THR A 1044 -28.56 -15.95 22.19
C THR A 1044 -28.43 -17.47 22.09
N GLY A 1045 -28.33 -18.17 23.24
CA GLY A 1045 -28.31 -19.63 23.32
C GLY A 1045 -28.42 -20.17 24.75
N GLU A 1046 -28.90 -21.41 24.89
CA GLU A 1046 -28.95 -22.14 26.17
C GLU A 1046 -27.64 -22.89 26.45
N ILE A 1047 -27.21 -22.89 27.71
CA ILE A 1047 -26.09 -23.68 28.22
C ILE A 1047 -26.65 -24.75 29.16
N ASN A 1048 -26.54 -26.02 28.75
CA ASN A 1048 -27.03 -27.18 29.51
C ASN A 1048 -25.86 -27.90 30.20
N ASN A 1049 -25.90 -27.96 31.54
CA ASN A 1049 -24.93 -28.73 32.32
C ASN A 1049 -25.47 -30.16 32.58
N VAL A 1050 -24.87 -31.15 31.91
CA VAL A 1050 -25.16 -32.58 32.14
C VAL A 1050 -24.05 -33.17 32.99
N ASN A 1051 -24.38 -33.79 34.12
CA ASN A 1051 -23.37 -34.46 34.95
C ASN A 1051 -22.82 -35.71 34.21
N PRO A 1052 -21.52 -35.75 33.84
CA PRO A 1052 -20.97 -36.84 33.02
C PRO A 1052 -20.89 -38.18 33.76
N LEU A 1053 -21.13 -38.23 35.07
CA LEU A 1053 -21.15 -39.44 35.88
C LEU A 1053 -22.56 -39.99 36.16
N THR A 1054 -23.62 -39.20 35.97
CA THR A 1054 -25.01 -39.62 36.28
C THR A 1054 -26.01 -39.42 35.15
N GLY A 1055 -25.69 -38.62 34.12
CA GLY A 1055 -26.56 -38.38 32.97
C GLY A 1055 -27.77 -37.47 33.22
N GLU A 1056 -27.98 -37.01 34.45
CA GLU A 1056 -29.02 -36.03 34.79
C GLU A 1056 -28.53 -34.59 34.57
N SER A 1057 -29.38 -33.79 33.92
CA SER A 1057 -29.23 -32.34 33.74
C SER A 1057 -29.97 -31.61 34.85
N SER A 1058 -29.28 -30.76 35.61
CA SER A 1058 -29.85 -30.14 36.83
C SER A 1058 -29.99 -28.62 36.79
N LEU A 1059 -29.27 -27.90 35.93
CA LEU A 1059 -29.46 -26.44 35.75
C LEU A 1059 -29.22 -26.05 34.28
N ALA A 1060 -30.19 -25.34 33.70
CA ALA A 1060 -30.08 -24.67 32.41
C ALA A 1060 -29.85 -23.17 32.65
N TYR A 1061 -28.97 -22.56 31.86
CA TYR A 1061 -28.69 -21.13 31.90
C TYR A 1061 -28.92 -20.52 30.51
N SER A 1062 -29.54 -19.35 30.46
CA SER A 1062 -29.76 -18.60 29.21
C SER A 1062 -28.75 -17.47 29.08
N LEU A 1063 -28.00 -17.45 27.98
CA LEU A 1063 -27.21 -16.29 27.57
C LEU A 1063 -28.11 -15.34 26.78
N ASN A 1064 -28.33 -14.15 27.34
CA ASN A 1064 -29.17 -13.12 26.77
C ASN A 1064 -28.40 -12.29 25.73
N ALA A 1065 -29.13 -11.58 24.87
CA ALA A 1065 -28.56 -10.79 23.77
C ALA A 1065 -27.67 -9.61 24.21
N ASP A 1066 -27.69 -9.26 25.49
CA ASP A 1066 -26.84 -8.25 26.13
C ASP A 1066 -25.59 -8.84 26.80
N GLY A 1067 -25.37 -10.15 26.70
CA GLY A 1067 -24.26 -10.87 27.33
C GLY A 1067 -24.50 -11.25 28.80
N SER A 1068 -25.66 -10.93 29.38
CA SER A 1068 -26.01 -11.39 30.72
C SER A 1068 -26.38 -12.88 30.74
N VAL A 1069 -26.07 -13.56 31.85
CA VAL A 1069 -26.48 -14.95 32.09
C VAL A 1069 -27.57 -14.96 33.15
N THR A 1070 -28.71 -15.55 32.81
CA THR A 1070 -29.82 -15.82 33.74
C THR A 1070 -29.95 -17.31 34.02
N ASP A 1071 -30.28 -17.65 35.27
CA ASP A 1071 -30.62 -19.03 35.64
C ASP A 1071 -31.98 -19.46 35.06
N ALA A 1072 -32.34 -20.73 35.24
CA ALA A 1072 -33.61 -21.30 34.80
C ALA A 1072 -34.87 -20.63 35.38
N ASN A 1073 -34.72 -19.73 36.37
CA ASN A 1073 -35.81 -18.97 36.99
C ASN A 1073 -35.81 -17.48 36.55
N GLY A 1074 -34.91 -17.07 35.66
CA GLY A 1074 -34.77 -15.70 35.19
C GLY A 1074 -34.00 -14.77 36.15
N GLY A 1075 -33.33 -15.32 37.17
CA GLY A 1075 -32.50 -14.55 38.09
C GLY A 1075 -31.15 -14.21 37.48
N SER A 1076 -30.73 -12.95 37.57
CA SER A 1076 -29.37 -12.53 37.21
C SER A 1076 -28.34 -13.14 38.16
N VAL A 1077 -27.40 -13.91 37.64
CA VAL A 1077 -26.34 -14.53 38.44
C VAL A 1077 -25.20 -13.52 38.63
N ALA A 1078 -24.79 -13.26 39.88
CA ALA A 1078 -23.73 -12.31 40.22
C ALA A 1078 -22.56 -13.03 40.92
N GLY A 1079 -21.36 -12.91 40.34
CA GLY A 1079 -20.12 -13.51 40.84
C GLY A 1079 -19.55 -14.59 39.93
N ASP A 1080 -18.25 -14.82 40.05
CA ASP A 1080 -17.49 -15.70 39.16
C ASP A 1080 -17.61 -17.17 39.59
N PHE A 1081 -17.81 -18.09 38.65
CA PHE A 1081 -17.86 -19.53 38.92
C PHE A 1081 -17.29 -20.38 37.78
N THR A 1082 -16.72 -21.54 38.11
CA THR A 1082 -16.09 -22.45 37.15
C THR A 1082 -16.87 -23.76 37.05
N THR A 1083 -17.19 -24.18 35.83
CA THR A 1083 -17.86 -25.46 35.57
C THR A 1083 -16.90 -26.65 35.80
N PRO A 1084 -17.40 -27.87 36.06
CA PRO A 1084 -16.54 -29.06 36.22
C PRO A 1084 -15.69 -29.41 34.99
N GLY A 1085 -15.99 -28.86 33.81
CA GLY A 1085 -15.15 -28.94 32.60
C GLY A 1085 -14.02 -27.91 32.54
N GLY A 1086 -13.81 -27.11 33.59
CA GLY A 1086 -12.74 -26.11 33.68
C GLY A 1086 -13.06 -24.74 33.10
N ILE A 1087 -14.29 -24.50 32.62
CA ILE A 1087 -14.69 -23.20 32.04
C ILE A 1087 -15.13 -22.26 33.15
N ALA A 1088 -14.37 -21.17 33.36
CA ALA A 1088 -14.72 -20.08 34.27
C ALA A 1088 -15.63 -19.06 33.58
N VAL A 1089 -16.69 -18.63 34.27
CA VAL A 1089 -17.64 -17.59 33.84
C VAL A 1089 -17.58 -16.48 34.89
N SER A 1090 -17.21 -15.27 34.49
CA SER A 1090 -17.05 -14.12 35.38
C SER A 1090 -18.05 -12.99 35.11
N GLY A 1091 -18.48 -12.32 36.17
CA GLY A 1091 -19.40 -11.18 36.10
C GLY A 1091 -18.68 -9.93 35.63
N THR A 1092 -19.06 -9.39 34.48
CA THR A 1092 -18.41 -8.29 33.75
C THR A 1092 -17.60 -7.28 34.59
N THR A 1093 -16.28 -7.30 34.44
CA THR A 1093 -15.51 -6.14 33.94
C THR A 1093 -14.09 -6.53 33.52
N GLY A 1094 -13.74 -6.32 32.24
CA GLY A 1094 -12.35 -6.23 31.76
C GLY A 1094 -11.64 -7.54 31.36
N GLY A 1095 -11.28 -7.63 30.08
CA GLY A 1095 -9.99 -8.19 29.64
C GLY A 1095 -9.76 -9.72 29.67
N GLY A 1096 -9.99 -10.36 28.51
CA GLY A 1096 -9.03 -11.33 27.97
C GLY A 1096 -9.22 -12.82 28.28
N TRP A 1097 -10.04 -13.51 27.48
CA TRP A 1097 -10.04 -14.98 27.35
C TRP A 1097 -10.12 -15.43 25.87
N PHE A 1098 -9.01 -15.27 25.14
CA PHE A 1098 -8.70 -15.97 23.88
C PHE A 1098 -7.18 -16.01 23.66
N SER A 1099 -6.50 -16.98 24.27
CA SER A 1099 -5.04 -17.15 24.20
C SER A 1099 -4.59 -18.54 23.74
N SER A 1100 -5.48 -19.35 23.16
CA SER A 1100 -5.20 -20.73 22.71
C SER A 1100 -5.49 -21.01 21.22
N ILE A 1101 -5.88 -20.01 20.43
CA ILE A 1101 -6.00 -20.11 18.94
C ILE A 1101 -5.23 -18.96 18.23
N LYS A 1102 -4.46 -18.15 18.97
CA LYS A 1102 -3.81 -16.93 18.43
C LYS A 1102 -2.42 -17.18 17.81
N ASP A 1103 -1.80 -18.31 18.10
CA ASP A 1103 -0.45 -18.67 17.61
C ASP A 1103 -0.47 -19.38 16.25
N PHE A 1104 -1.65 -19.46 15.61
CA PHE A 1104 -1.81 -20.11 14.31
C PHE A 1104 -1.65 -19.19 13.09
N PHE A 1105 -1.76 -17.87 13.28
CA PHE A 1105 -1.81 -16.89 12.17
C PHE A 1105 -0.91 -15.66 12.34
N THR A 1106 0.06 -15.68 13.26
CA THR A 1106 0.96 -14.53 13.51
C THR A 1106 2.43 -14.75 13.11
N SER A 1107 2.84 -15.96 12.69
CA SER A 1107 3.98 -16.06 11.78
C SER A 1107 3.49 -15.70 10.37
N LYS A 1108 4.04 -14.60 9.81
CA LYS A 1108 3.89 -14.24 8.39
C LYS A 1108 4.21 -15.47 7.53
N SER A 1109 3.20 -16.14 6.99
CA SER A 1109 3.29 -17.57 6.72
C SER A 1109 3.66 -17.90 5.28
N ASP A 1110 4.75 -18.63 5.10
CA ASP A 1110 5.07 -19.33 3.85
C ASP A 1110 4.15 -20.58 3.62
N ASN A 1111 2.96 -20.61 4.23
CA ASN A 1111 2.06 -21.77 4.29
C ASN A 1111 1.18 -21.88 3.05
N PHE A 1112 1.16 -23.09 2.46
CA PHE A 1112 0.32 -23.51 1.32
C PHE A 1112 0.66 -22.81 -0.02
N PRO A 1113 0.16 -23.30 -1.17
CA PRO A 1113 0.73 -22.87 -2.44
C PRO A 1113 0.40 -21.38 -2.64
N GLN A 1114 1.45 -20.57 -2.83
CA GLN A 1114 1.34 -19.47 -3.80
C GLN A 1114 0.72 -20.10 -5.03
N LEU A 1115 -0.36 -19.49 -5.52
CA LEU A 1115 -1.51 -20.14 -6.17
C LEU A 1115 -2.69 -20.40 -5.23
N ASP A 1116 -3.31 -19.31 -4.79
CA ASP A 1116 -4.76 -19.32 -4.62
C ASP A 1116 -5.31 -17.93 -4.98
N GLY A 1117 -6.46 -17.92 -5.66
CA GLY A 1117 -7.15 -16.71 -6.09
C GLY A 1117 -7.84 -16.05 -4.90
N GLY A 1118 -7.05 -15.33 -4.11
CA GLY A 1118 -7.42 -14.82 -2.79
C GLY A 1118 -6.65 -15.57 -1.68
N SER A 1119 -6.14 -14.95 -0.61
CA SER A 1119 -6.47 -13.60 -0.13
C SER A 1119 -5.51 -13.14 0.94
N PHE A 1120 -5.20 -11.84 0.95
CA PHE A 1120 -4.22 -11.27 1.85
C PHE A 1120 -4.87 -10.62 3.06
N GLN A 1121 -4.51 -11.01 4.29
CA GLN A 1121 -4.62 -10.09 5.44
C GLN A 1121 -3.45 -10.21 6.45
N PRO A 1122 -2.74 -9.10 6.73
CA PRO A 1122 -1.67 -9.07 7.74
C PRO A 1122 -2.09 -8.45 9.08
N GLY A 1123 -1.49 -8.99 10.16
CA GLY A 1123 -1.44 -8.48 11.54
C GLY A 1123 -0.79 -9.56 12.43
N ASN A 1124 0.12 -9.31 13.38
CA ASN A 1124 0.68 -8.07 13.91
C ASN A 1124 2.20 -8.18 14.10
N ASN A 1125 2.96 -7.16 13.70
CA ASN A 1125 4.21 -6.81 14.39
C ASN A 1125 4.55 -5.34 14.07
N GLN A 1126 4.69 -4.49 15.09
CA GLN A 1126 4.46 -3.04 14.93
C GLN A 1126 5.65 -2.20 14.44
N PHE A 1127 6.84 -2.76 14.23
CA PHE A 1127 8.07 -1.95 14.12
C PHE A 1127 8.66 -1.66 12.74
N PHE A 1128 8.08 -2.18 11.65
CA PHE A 1128 8.55 -1.86 10.29
C PHE A 1128 7.36 -1.70 9.34
N ARG A 1129 6.98 -0.44 9.09
CA ARG A 1129 6.06 -0.02 8.01
C ARG A 1129 6.36 1.42 7.57
N ARG A 1130 7.38 1.61 6.73
CA ARG A 1130 7.47 2.84 5.89
C ARG A 1130 6.36 2.76 4.82
N GLY A 1131 6.05 3.88 4.17
CA GLY A 1131 4.79 4.03 3.43
C GLY A 1131 4.78 3.48 1.99
N LYS A 1132 3.57 3.24 1.49
CA LYS A 1132 3.26 2.55 0.24
C LYS A 1132 2.96 3.52 -0.90
N ASP A 1133 3.94 3.75 -1.78
CA ASP A 1133 3.80 4.60 -2.98
C ASP A 1133 3.23 3.81 -4.17
N THR A 1134 1.92 3.53 -4.14
CA THR A 1134 1.16 3.03 -5.30
C THR A 1134 0.52 4.18 -6.10
N SER A 1135 1.12 4.54 -7.23
CA SER A 1135 0.57 5.46 -8.25
C SER A 1135 -0.41 4.76 -9.21
N SER A 1136 -1.42 4.09 -8.65
CA SER A 1136 -2.54 3.52 -9.40
C SER A 1136 -3.83 3.54 -8.57
N SER A 1137 -4.94 3.83 -9.23
CA SER A 1137 -6.31 4.12 -8.74
C SER A 1137 -6.70 5.59 -8.58
N THR A 1138 -8.01 5.83 -8.61
CA THR A 1138 -8.70 7.12 -8.68
C THR A 1138 -8.58 8.02 -7.45
N GLY A 1139 -7.86 7.59 -6.41
CA GLY A 1139 -7.37 8.47 -5.34
C GLY A 1139 -5.96 9.01 -5.59
N GLY A 1140 -5.36 8.82 -6.77
CA GLY A 1140 -3.92 8.96 -7.01
C GLY A 1140 -3.28 10.31 -6.63
N TYR A 1141 -4.01 11.42 -6.75
CA TYR A 1141 -3.52 12.73 -6.34
C TYR A 1141 -3.69 12.96 -4.83
N PHE A 1142 -4.90 12.73 -4.30
CA PHE A 1142 -5.20 12.81 -2.86
C PHE A 1142 -4.35 11.88 -2.01
N ALA A 1143 -4.17 10.63 -2.41
CA ALA A 1143 -3.30 9.69 -1.72
C ALA A 1143 -1.83 10.11 -1.84
N GLY A 1144 -1.38 10.64 -2.98
CA GLY A 1144 0.00 11.16 -3.12
C GLY A 1144 0.28 12.31 -2.15
N MET A 1145 -0.62 13.28 -2.06
CA MET A 1145 -0.47 14.44 -1.18
C MET A 1145 -0.77 14.12 0.28
N LEU A 1146 -1.89 13.45 0.60
CA LEU A 1146 -2.21 13.03 1.96
C LEU A 1146 -1.17 12.03 2.50
N ASN A 1147 -0.56 11.17 1.68
CA ASN A 1147 0.59 10.38 2.12
C ASN A 1147 1.84 11.26 2.27
N SER A 1148 2.16 12.18 1.33
CA SER A 1148 3.30 13.11 1.48
C SER A 1148 3.26 13.85 2.82
N LEU A 1149 2.03 14.16 3.26
CA LEU A 1149 1.64 14.75 4.54
C LEU A 1149 1.61 13.75 5.74
N ALA A 1150 1.24 12.50 5.52
CA ALA A 1150 1.07 11.46 6.56
C ALA A 1150 2.27 10.49 6.73
N PHE A 1151 3.39 10.68 6.01
CA PHE A 1151 4.57 9.80 6.15
C PHE A 1151 5.25 9.83 7.53
N GLY A 1152 5.00 10.85 8.37
CA GLY A 1152 5.05 10.61 9.80
C GLY A 1152 3.70 10.04 10.23
N LYS A 1153 3.64 8.71 10.35
CA LYS A 1153 2.52 8.03 11.01
C LYS A 1153 2.39 8.56 12.43
N LEU A 1154 1.40 9.42 12.62
CA LEU A 1154 0.56 9.30 13.79
C LEU A 1154 -0.32 8.07 13.53
N ASP A 1155 -0.23 7.08 14.41
CA ASP A 1155 -1.14 5.94 14.36
C ASP A 1155 -2.59 6.42 14.53
N LEU A 1156 -3.32 6.45 13.41
CA LEU A 1156 -4.79 6.61 13.40
C LEU A 1156 -5.51 5.40 14.03
N ASN A 1157 -4.77 4.38 14.45
CA ASN A 1157 -5.24 3.25 15.25
C ASN A 1157 -4.52 3.17 16.61
N MET A 1158 -4.55 4.27 17.36
CA MET A 1158 -4.29 4.25 18.80
C MET A 1158 -5.53 4.66 19.61
N SER A 1159 -6.26 3.64 20.04
CA SER A 1159 -7.15 3.61 21.21
C SER A 1159 -7.88 4.92 21.55
N PHE A 1160 -8.99 5.20 20.86
CA PHE A 1160 -10.05 6.07 21.42
C PHE A 1160 -11.13 5.29 22.19
N ALA A 1161 -10.86 4.02 22.50
CA ALA A 1161 -11.67 3.18 23.38
C ALA A 1161 -10.76 2.33 24.30
N ASP A 1162 -9.92 2.99 25.11
CA ASP A 1162 -9.42 2.47 26.40
C ASP A 1162 -8.56 3.51 27.15
N LYS A 1163 -9.20 4.58 27.68
CA LYS A 1163 -8.69 5.42 28.80
C LYS A 1163 -9.63 6.57 29.22
N LEU A 1164 -10.94 6.33 29.41
CA LEU A 1164 -11.80 7.36 30.01
C LEU A 1164 -13.11 6.88 30.69
N LEU A 1165 -13.01 5.99 31.67
CA LEU A 1165 -13.90 5.98 32.84
C LEU A 1165 -13.10 5.61 34.09
N GLY A 1166 -12.53 6.63 34.72
CA GLY A 1166 -11.62 6.50 35.87
C GLY A 1166 -11.41 7.82 36.59
N ALA A 1167 -12.46 8.63 36.69
CA ALA A 1167 -12.48 9.88 37.44
C ALA A 1167 -13.84 10.00 38.14
N GLU A 1168 -13.88 9.66 39.44
CA GLU A 1168 -15.05 9.88 40.28
C GLU A 1168 -15.31 11.39 40.42
N VAL A 1169 -16.36 11.89 39.78
CA VAL A 1169 -16.93 13.19 40.14
C VAL A 1169 -17.83 12.97 41.35
N ASN A 1170 -17.28 13.21 42.54
CA ASN A 1170 -17.98 13.06 43.80
C ASN A 1170 -19.05 14.16 43.96
N ALA A 1171 -20.27 13.88 43.47
CA ALA A 1171 -21.38 14.81 43.43
C ALA A 1171 -22.14 14.85 44.77
N ALA A 1172 -21.61 15.61 45.74
CA ALA A 1172 -22.33 15.97 46.96
C ALA A 1172 -22.72 17.46 46.94
N GLY A 1173 -24.03 17.76 47.02
CA GLY A 1173 -24.49 19.11 47.39
C GLY A 1173 -25.55 19.76 46.49
N PHE A 1174 -26.74 19.17 46.36
CA PHE A 1174 -27.93 19.89 45.86
C PHE A 1174 -28.86 20.25 47.05
N ALA A 1175 -28.63 21.38 47.72
CA ALA A 1175 -29.50 21.87 48.81
C ALA A 1175 -29.33 23.37 49.18
N SER A 1176 -29.92 24.28 48.38
CA SER A 1176 -30.51 25.56 48.84
C SER A 1176 -31.22 26.26 47.68
N LEU A 1177 -32.54 26.11 47.54
CA LEU A 1177 -33.61 26.94 48.12
C LEU A 1177 -33.71 28.39 47.59
N PHE A 1178 -34.58 28.53 46.56
CA PHE A 1178 -35.52 29.62 46.27
C PHE A 1178 -35.04 31.05 45.86
N GLY A 1179 -35.61 31.48 44.72
CA GLY A 1179 -35.89 32.89 44.35
C GLY A 1179 -34.98 33.46 43.25
N GLY A 1180 -35.48 34.03 42.14
CA GLY A 1180 -36.86 34.19 41.63
C GLY A 1180 -36.95 35.34 40.61
N SER A 1181 -37.86 35.26 39.62
CA SER A 1181 -38.28 36.35 38.68
C SER A 1181 -37.22 36.84 37.63
N SER A 1182 -37.54 37.36 36.43
CA SER A 1182 -38.76 37.30 35.59
C SER A 1182 -38.55 37.85 34.14
N THR A 1183 -39.42 37.43 33.20
CA THR A 1183 -40.01 38.21 32.06
C THR A 1183 -39.21 38.78 30.85
N THR A 1184 -39.41 38.11 29.68
CA THR A 1184 -39.94 38.62 28.37
C THR A 1184 -39.22 39.63 27.42
N LYS A 1185 -39.25 39.22 26.11
CA LYS A 1185 -39.59 39.97 24.86
C LYS A 1185 -38.57 40.88 24.12
N ALA A 1186 -38.14 40.39 22.94
CA ALA A 1186 -38.32 40.92 21.57
C ALA A 1186 -37.70 42.26 21.05
N LEU A 1187 -37.04 42.11 19.89
CA LEU A 1187 -36.92 43.00 18.69
C LEU A 1187 -36.02 44.27 18.66
N ASP A 1188 -35.31 44.36 17.52
CA ASP A 1188 -34.78 45.51 16.76
C ASP A 1188 -33.66 46.48 17.25
N SER A 1189 -32.47 46.23 16.65
CA SER A 1189 -31.70 47.18 15.81
C SER A 1189 -30.48 47.98 16.37
N LEU A 1190 -29.42 47.92 15.55
CA LEU A 1190 -28.32 48.88 15.30
C LEU A 1190 -27.14 49.04 16.28
N VAL A 1191 -25.96 49.26 15.67
CA VAL A 1191 -24.59 49.24 16.21
C VAL A 1191 -23.96 50.64 16.14
N PRO A 1192 -22.94 50.94 16.95
CA PRO A 1192 -21.72 51.52 16.35
C PRO A 1192 -20.39 51.03 16.94
N ILE A 1193 -19.30 51.41 16.26
CA ILE A 1193 -17.89 51.16 16.62
C ILE A 1193 -17.15 52.51 16.68
N THR A 1194 -16.11 52.66 17.50
CA THR A 1194 -14.82 53.36 17.22
C THR A 1194 -13.80 53.10 18.34
N PHE A 1195 -12.51 53.01 17.97
CA PHE A 1195 -11.34 52.65 18.77
C PHE A 1195 -10.61 53.87 19.37
N PRO A 1196 -9.61 53.64 20.25
CA PRO A 1196 -8.41 54.49 20.30
C PRO A 1196 -7.10 53.71 20.12
N ILE A 1197 -6.11 54.37 19.51
CA ILE A 1197 -4.68 53.99 19.54
C ILE A 1197 -3.96 55.00 20.43
N GLY A 1198 -2.97 54.56 21.20
CA GLY A 1198 -2.13 55.46 21.99
C GLY A 1198 -0.94 54.78 22.65
N SER A 1199 0.12 54.52 21.88
CA SER A 1199 1.43 54.30 22.46
C SER A 1199 2.13 55.65 22.71
N LYS A 1200 2.65 55.87 23.92
CA LYS A 1200 4.02 56.38 24.09
C LYS A 1200 4.56 56.23 25.51
N LEU A 1201 5.86 55.96 25.53
CA LEU A 1201 6.74 55.94 26.70
C LEU A 1201 6.96 57.33 27.28
N GLU A 1202 7.31 57.33 28.57
CA GLU A 1202 8.16 58.30 29.27
C GLU A 1202 7.64 59.75 29.36
N ASN A 1203 7.78 60.43 30.49
CA ASN A 1203 9.02 60.70 31.19
C ASN A 1203 9.38 59.67 32.27
N GLY A 1204 9.15 59.93 33.55
CA GLY A 1204 8.01 59.24 34.15
C GLY A 1204 6.67 59.64 33.51
N TYR A 1205 6.17 60.77 33.97
CA TYR A 1205 4.88 61.41 33.69
C TYR A 1205 3.77 60.67 32.90
N PHE A 1206 2.88 60.05 33.70
CA PHE A 1206 1.40 60.18 33.63
C PHE A 1206 0.63 59.42 32.52
N ARG A 1207 -0.65 59.02 32.66
CA ARG A 1207 -1.57 58.67 33.80
C ARG A 1207 -2.80 57.93 33.19
N SER A 1208 -3.63 57.28 34.00
CA SER A 1208 -4.83 56.49 33.60
C SER A 1208 -6.08 57.29 33.16
N GLN A 1209 -6.94 56.73 32.27
CA GLN A 1209 -8.45 56.67 32.39
C GLN A 1209 -9.22 56.11 31.14
N ASP A 1210 -9.97 55.00 31.35
CA ASP A 1210 -11.38 54.65 31.02
C ASP A 1210 -12.19 55.06 29.73
N THR A 1211 -12.68 54.04 28.99
CA THR A 1211 -14.03 53.79 28.34
C THR A 1211 -14.77 54.64 27.23
N THR A 1212 -14.92 54.04 26.02
CA THR A 1212 -16.16 53.75 25.17
C THR A 1212 -17.02 54.77 24.31
N MET A 1213 -16.98 54.61 22.95
CA MET A 1213 -18.02 54.60 21.84
C MET A 1213 -18.97 55.78 21.33
N MET A 1214 -19.09 55.97 19.98
CA MET A 1214 -20.33 55.97 19.07
C MET A 1214 -20.39 56.92 17.80
N MET A 1215 -20.81 56.37 16.62
CA MET A 1215 -21.77 56.84 15.54
C MET A 1215 -21.48 57.68 14.21
N LYS A 1216 -21.94 57.09 13.07
CA LYS A 1216 -22.69 57.56 11.82
C LYS A 1216 -22.10 58.43 10.64
N ILE A 1217 -22.74 58.26 9.46
CA ILE A 1217 -22.41 58.75 8.07
C ILE A 1217 -23.56 59.61 7.46
N PRO A 1218 -23.28 60.59 6.56
CA PRO A 1218 -24.24 61.12 5.56
C PRO A 1218 -23.77 61.05 4.07
N THR A 1219 -24.66 61.41 3.13
CA THR A 1219 -24.66 61.09 1.67
C THR A 1219 -24.58 62.27 0.68
N ASN A 1220 -24.11 62.00 -0.55
CA ASN A 1220 -24.33 62.68 -1.86
C ASN A 1220 -23.92 64.17 -2.09
N ILE A 1221 -23.27 64.46 -3.23
CA ILE A 1221 -23.78 65.26 -4.39
C ILE A 1221 -22.66 65.62 -5.42
N ASP A 1222 -22.99 65.39 -6.71
CA ASP A 1222 -22.57 65.98 -8.01
C ASP A 1222 -21.12 66.25 -8.50
N ALA A 1223 -20.91 65.71 -9.72
CA ALA A 1223 -20.47 66.34 -10.99
C ALA A 1223 -19.06 66.96 -11.19
N GLY A 1224 -18.47 66.67 -12.37
CA GLY A 1224 -17.67 67.67 -13.10
C GLY A 1224 -16.55 67.18 -14.03
N TYR A 1225 -16.85 67.13 -15.33
CA TYR A 1225 -15.95 67.40 -16.48
C TYR A 1225 -14.82 66.44 -16.94
N SER A 1226 -14.86 66.22 -18.26
CA SER A 1226 -13.81 65.75 -19.19
C SER A 1226 -12.73 66.85 -19.43
N SER A 1227 -11.63 66.71 -20.20
CA SER A 1227 -11.38 65.92 -21.42
C SER A 1227 -9.92 65.99 -21.95
N HIS A 1228 -9.49 64.91 -22.65
CA HIS A 1228 -8.66 64.87 -23.89
C HIS A 1228 -7.10 65.00 -23.94
N PHE A 1229 -6.57 64.26 -24.93
CA PHE A 1229 -5.22 64.18 -25.55
C PHE A 1229 -4.12 63.48 -24.71
N TYR A 1230 -3.20 62.65 -25.26
CA TYR A 1230 -2.61 62.59 -26.61
C TYR A 1230 -2.42 61.16 -27.21
N ASN A 1231 -1.88 61.11 -28.43
CA ASN A 1231 -1.73 59.96 -29.35
C ASN A 1231 -0.35 59.23 -29.24
N ASN A 1232 -0.25 58.03 -29.85
CA ASN A 1232 0.91 57.12 -29.93
C ASN A 1232 2.13 57.67 -30.70
N ASN A 1233 3.35 57.16 -30.41
CA ASN A 1233 4.11 56.27 -31.34
C ASN A 1233 5.54 55.84 -30.89
N ASN A 1234 5.83 54.54 -31.11
CA ASN A 1234 7.15 53.89 -31.32
C ASN A 1234 8.14 53.66 -30.13
N PRO A 1235 9.04 52.65 -30.23
CA PRO A 1235 9.30 51.73 -29.12
C PRO A 1235 10.80 51.46 -28.83
N PHE A 1236 11.06 50.39 -28.07
CA PHE A 1236 12.35 49.85 -27.61
C PHE A 1236 13.02 50.55 -26.41
N ALA A 1237 13.64 49.71 -25.58
CA ALA A 1237 14.38 50.00 -24.34
C ALA A 1237 13.58 50.58 -23.15
N ARG A 1238 13.29 49.67 -22.20
CA ARG A 1238 13.66 49.72 -20.76
C ARG A 1238 13.70 51.12 -20.11
N THR A 1239 13.09 51.33 -18.93
CA THR A 1239 13.47 50.63 -17.69
C THR A 1239 12.40 50.75 -16.59
N LYS A 1240 12.41 49.80 -15.64
CA LYS A 1240 11.77 49.86 -14.31
C LYS A 1240 12.04 51.19 -13.56
N ILE A 1241 11.26 51.41 -12.48
CA ILE A 1241 11.36 52.52 -11.51
C ILE A 1241 10.75 53.81 -12.09
N ASP A 1242 9.43 54.01 -12.03
CA ASP A 1242 8.74 54.30 -10.78
C ASP A 1242 7.44 53.52 -10.56
N SER A 1243 7.42 52.83 -9.43
CA SER A 1243 6.21 52.36 -8.77
C SER A 1243 5.58 53.49 -7.94
N ILE A 1244 4.47 53.22 -7.26
CA ILE A 1244 3.90 54.07 -6.19
C ILE A 1244 3.11 55.30 -6.69
N LYS A 1245 1.92 55.05 -7.26
CA LYS A 1245 0.63 55.60 -6.76
C LYS A 1245 -0.58 55.04 -7.52
N ASN A 1246 -1.51 54.46 -6.76
CA ASN A 1246 -2.94 54.35 -7.09
C ASN A 1246 -3.40 53.34 -8.17
N SER A 1247 -3.14 52.06 -7.95
CA SER A 1247 -4.20 51.03 -8.12
C SER A 1247 -4.49 50.24 -6.84
N TRP A 1248 -4.11 50.80 -5.68
CA TRP A 1248 -4.66 50.44 -4.37
C TRP A 1248 -5.72 51.46 -3.95
N LYS A 1249 -6.97 51.21 -4.37
CA LYS A 1249 -8.21 51.59 -3.66
C LYS A 1249 -9.34 50.69 -4.19
N LYS A 1250 -9.46 49.46 -3.68
CA LYS A 1250 -8.74 48.91 -2.52
C LYS A 1250 -8.45 47.43 -2.67
#